data_AF-A8WZL5-F1
#
_entry.id   AF-A8WZL5-F1
#
_cell.length_a   1.000
_cell.length_b   1.000
_cell.length_c   1.000
_cell.angle_alpha   90.00
_cell.angle_beta   90.00
_cell.angle_gamma   90.00
#
_symmetry.space_group_name_H-M   'P 1'
#
loop_
_entity.id
_entity.type
_entity.pdbx_description
1 polymer ?
#
loop_
_entity_poly.entity_id
_entity_poly.type
_entity_poly.pdbx_seq_one_letter_code
_entity_poly.pdbx_strand_id
1 'polypeptide(L)'
;MERSEGSSSPGKDEENAVAQEKIAEVVQGAKNHVRSAKRKKSARSSSASNGAKKQKRAVKKNKTDPIQAQPDCSGGIQKTAEEIKEFSSDWLARKVLVSSHIEMRSKGIAASSEAIEKMKEIARSVKESHCHDCHVELSDDMPDRKNYRWMEEKLHSQVLAEPVAGPTTPQDSEDRIPFNIHYTGKPFFDPKTVKGQDIVDAAKTGNKGFEDFDEQRNKFLYEEDTGIVEEEKCFFAGRGFKPEESKGYVPIPKFQLKDDSEESWNKLQEKVLGTSMCLIKGIKVNEETFSLETLAKVAPKYKLRILRQLPQPTLCNFVQKPIARGSRAGSRRWFTEQAEQFTTVKKYSEYFNGMRAAGEKAVRKIYENPETADEVLKKLEGDLKKVAGSVGIKLKKSYTHLVAFGTNFDVEERLADTKTFRFASQMAEINKFKAFLSPHGNLLGFTKVSLRGLNKPQIYWKVPGCRTCAHLENNGLGSINYNIGPGTCIWYGIPLEWAGKFQKLLKKRLGEDLGKALHSNDYWPSEEEIIEEGIPLQKFCQKPGDLAYVGNGTYHWVQSNDFTTNISWNIGQPTFVQLATAAVVNDNYLANQTYSIMPLETICWNMIIEGFEMDQRMKELVKRMAMRSLSKTQSQLDFFVKKNIKIFAPSQLNKGIYGTERCRLCADNLFNYIPLISTYTSKDPRTGEPINTLQPYCIKCVESCQEWKGCKVYSRHTMEDLVKYLDSMEL
;
A
#
# COMPACT_ATOMS: atom_id res chain seq x y z
N MET A 1 4.53 -6.74 42.91
CA MET A 1 3.48 -5.84 43.42
C MET A 1 4.06 -4.44 43.46
N GLU A 2 3.21 -3.44 43.16
CA GLU A 2 3.50 -2.02 42.92
C GLU A 2 4.24 -1.70 41.59
N ARG A 3 3.45 -1.64 40.50
CA ARG A 3 3.79 -0.91 39.27
C ARG A 3 3.06 0.44 39.33
N SER A 4 3.82 1.52 39.21
CA SER A 4 3.34 2.90 39.22
C SER A 4 2.54 3.23 37.96
N GLU A 5 1.34 3.79 38.17
CA GLU A 5 0.43 4.29 37.14
C GLU A 5 0.92 5.63 36.59
N GLY A 6 1.29 5.66 35.30
CA GLY A 6 1.55 6.89 34.55
C GLY A 6 0.34 7.28 33.73
N SER A 7 -0.35 8.35 34.14
CA SER A 7 -1.53 8.91 33.45
C SER A 7 -1.17 9.56 32.11
N SER A 8 -1.50 8.93 30.99
CA SER A 8 -1.50 9.56 29.66
C SER A 8 -2.91 10.08 29.34
N SER A 9 -3.05 11.37 28.99
CA SER A 9 -4.34 11.99 28.69
C SER A 9 -4.72 11.80 27.20
N PRO A 10 -5.79 11.07 26.82
CA PRO A 10 -5.91 10.45 25.48
C PRO A 10 -6.93 11.09 24.52
N GLY A 11 -7.50 12.26 24.83
CA GLY A 11 -8.54 12.92 24.01
C GLY A 11 -8.05 13.64 22.75
N LYS A 12 -6.74 13.62 22.43
CA LYS A 12 -6.12 14.45 21.36
C LYS A 12 -5.68 13.65 20.13
N ASP A 13 -5.76 12.32 20.16
CA ASP A 13 -5.33 11.45 19.05
C ASP A 13 -6.26 11.56 17.82
N GLU A 14 -7.54 11.86 18.03
CA GLU A 14 -8.51 12.04 16.93
C GLU A 14 -8.45 13.43 16.28
N GLU A 15 -8.21 14.49 17.07
CA GLU A 15 -8.04 15.86 16.54
C GLU A 15 -6.81 15.99 15.63
N ASN A 16 -5.76 15.19 15.88
CA ASN A 16 -4.54 15.20 15.05
C ASN A 16 -4.61 14.31 13.81
N ALA A 17 -5.53 13.34 13.74
CA ALA A 17 -5.80 12.63 12.50
C ALA A 17 -6.41 13.58 11.43
N VAL A 18 -7.09 14.63 11.88
CA VAL A 18 -7.57 15.77 11.06
C VAL A 18 -6.42 16.76 10.75
N ALA A 19 -5.44 16.92 11.63
CA ALA A 19 -4.24 17.71 11.36
C ALA A 19 -3.32 17.03 10.33
N GLN A 20 -3.22 15.69 10.35
CA GLN A 20 -2.52 14.90 9.34
C GLN A 20 -3.20 14.98 7.96
N GLU A 21 -4.54 15.05 7.89
CA GLU A 21 -5.27 15.38 6.64
C GLU A 21 -4.85 16.75 6.09
N LYS A 22 -4.71 17.77 6.95
CA LYS A 22 -4.26 19.12 6.53
C LYS A 22 -2.79 19.13 6.04
N ILE A 23 -1.93 18.24 6.54
CA ILE A 23 -0.55 18.10 6.07
C ILE A 23 -0.53 17.57 4.63
N ALA A 24 -1.38 16.60 4.29
CA ALA A 24 -1.54 16.12 2.92
C ALA A 24 -2.05 17.23 1.96
N GLU A 25 -2.98 18.07 2.43
CA GLU A 25 -3.48 19.24 1.66
C GLU A 25 -2.42 20.33 1.44
N VAL A 26 -1.59 20.63 2.45
CA VAL A 26 -0.50 21.62 2.34
C VAL A 26 0.61 21.15 1.40
N VAL A 27 0.93 19.85 1.42
CA VAL A 27 1.86 19.22 0.47
C VAL A 27 1.31 19.28 -0.96
N GLN A 28 -0.02 19.21 -1.14
CA GLN A 28 -0.65 19.34 -2.45
C GLN A 28 -0.71 20.81 -2.94
N GLY A 29 -0.86 21.77 -2.03
CA GLY A 29 -0.81 23.21 -2.32
C GLY A 29 0.57 23.69 -2.77
N ALA A 30 1.65 23.21 -2.13
CA ALA A 30 3.03 23.55 -2.49
C ALA A 30 3.45 23.02 -3.88
N LYS A 31 2.88 21.88 -4.32
CA LYS A 31 3.09 21.31 -5.66
C LYS A 31 2.56 22.18 -6.80
N ASN A 32 1.55 23.02 -6.55
CA ASN A 32 0.95 23.89 -7.55
C ASN A 32 1.76 25.17 -7.79
N HIS A 33 2.48 25.67 -6.78
CA HIS A 33 3.30 26.89 -6.92
C HIS A 33 4.64 26.65 -7.65
N VAL A 34 5.22 25.46 -7.57
CA VAL A 34 6.46 25.15 -8.31
C VAL A 34 6.19 24.95 -9.82
N ARG A 35 4.94 24.63 -10.21
CA ARG A 35 4.54 24.47 -11.62
C ARG A 35 4.35 25.79 -12.37
N SER A 36 4.08 26.91 -11.70
CA SER A 36 3.88 28.21 -12.38
C SER A 36 5.18 28.96 -12.66
N ALA A 37 6.28 28.64 -11.97
CA ALA A 37 7.52 29.43 -12.03
C ALA A 37 8.51 29.02 -13.14
N LYS A 38 8.36 27.86 -13.80
CA LYS A 38 9.29 27.41 -14.88
C LYS A 38 8.77 27.59 -16.30
N ARG A 39 7.64 28.29 -16.49
CA ARG A 39 7.02 28.50 -17.81
C ARG A 39 7.23 29.91 -18.36
N LYS A 40 8.46 30.42 -18.29
CA LYS A 40 8.89 31.60 -19.06
C LYS A 40 10.36 31.47 -19.43
N LYS A 41 10.62 31.04 -20.66
CA LYS A 41 11.74 31.40 -21.58
C LYS A 41 12.08 30.22 -22.50
N SER A 42 11.68 30.33 -23.77
CA SER A 42 12.57 30.33 -24.94
C SER A 42 11.76 30.16 -26.22
N ALA A 43 11.85 31.16 -27.10
CA ALA A 43 11.19 31.21 -28.39
C ALA A 43 12.00 30.46 -29.46
N ARG A 44 11.25 29.90 -30.42
CA ARG A 44 11.52 29.61 -31.85
C ARG A 44 12.97 29.51 -32.35
N SER A 45 13.27 28.40 -33.03
CA SER A 45 13.73 28.43 -34.42
C SER A 45 13.29 27.16 -35.17
N SER A 46 12.92 27.33 -36.43
CA SER A 46 12.40 26.31 -37.35
C SER A 46 13.49 25.89 -38.34
N SER A 47 13.65 24.59 -38.59
CA SER A 47 14.23 24.10 -39.83
C SER A 47 13.59 22.78 -40.24
N ALA A 48 13.26 22.68 -41.53
CA ALA A 48 12.63 21.55 -42.18
C ALA A 48 13.70 20.59 -42.71
N SER A 49 13.46 19.28 -42.67
CA SER A 49 14.08 18.34 -43.60
C SER A 49 13.26 17.04 -43.72
N ASN A 50 13.48 16.38 -44.84
CA ASN A 50 12.51 15.62 -45.62
C ASN A 50 12.36 14.14 -45.23
N GLY A 51 11.26 13.57 -45.75
CA GLY A 51 10.81 12.21 -45.51
C GLY A 51 11.70 11.09 -46.06
N ALA A 52 11.51 9.90 -45.48
CA ALA A 52 11.75 8.62 -46.14
C ALA A 52 10.75 7.58 -45.59
N LYS A 53 9.84 7.12 -46.45
CA LYS A 53 8.89 6.03 -46.21
C LYS A 53 9.66 4.70 -46.19
N LYS A 54 9.45 3.84 -45.18
CA LYS A 54 9.78 2.41 -45.26
C LYS A 54 8.59 1.54 -44.88
N GLN A 55 8.35 0.56 -45.75
CA GLN A 55 7.19 -0.31 -45.88
C GLN A 55 7.05 -1.28 -44.69
N LYS A 56 5.80 -1.47 -44.23
CA LYS A 56 5.41 -2.54 -43.30
C LYS A 56 5.31 -3.86 -44.05
N ARG A 57 6.06 -4.89 -43.63
CA ARG A 57 5.84 -6.28 -44.05
C ARG A 57 4.73 -6.90 -43.18
N ALA A 58 3.70 -7.41 -43.83
CA ALA A 58 2.61 -8.15 -43.21
C ALA A 58 3.05 -9.61 -42.95
N VAL A 59 2.97 -10.06 -41.70
CA VAL A 59 3.10 -11.47 -41.33
C VAL A 59 1.70 -12.04 -41.16
N LYS A 60 1.35 -13.05 -41.96
CA LYS A 60 0.09 -13.79 -41.88
C LYS A 60 0.03 -14.59 -40.57
N LYS A 61 -0.96 -14.33 -39.72
CA LYS A 61 -1.31 -15.19 -38.57
C LYS A 61 -2.11 -16.40 -39.07
N ASN A 62 -1.65 -17.61 -38.71
CA ASN A 62 -2.41 -18.85 -38.86
C ASN A 62 -3.60 -18.86 -37.88
N LYS A 63 -4.72 -19.44 -38.34
CA LYS A 63 -5.96 -19.61 -37.57
C LYS A 63 -5.77 -20.68 -36.48
N THR A 64 -5.92 -20.29 -35.22
CA THR A 64 -6.23 -21.18 -34.08
C THR A 64 -7.68 -20.92 -33.66
N ASP A 65 -8.30 -21.96 -33.08
CA ASP A 65 -9.67 -22.10 -32.56
C ASP A 65 -10.32 -20.87 -31.91
N PRO A 66 -11.67 -20.81 -31.78
CA PRO A 66 -12.40 -19.60 -31.38
C PRO A 66 -12.06 -19.18 -29.94
N ILE A 67 -11.01 -18.37 -29.82
CA ILE A 67 -10.65 -17.63 -28.63
C ILE A 67 -11.87 -16.77 -28.26
N GLN A 68 -12.34 -16.94 -27.01
CA GLN A 68 -13.30 -16.05 -26.36
C GLN A 68 -12.96 -14.61 -26.73
N ALA A 69 -13.88 -13.89 -27.37
CA ALA A 69 -13.64 -12.51 -27.79
C ALA A 69 -13.33 -11.66 -26.55
N GLN A 70 -12.04 -11.47 -26.24
CA GLN A 70 -11.61 -10.55 -25.21
C GLN A 70 -11.98 -9.12 -25.65
N PRO A 71 -12.33 -8.21 -24.72
CA PRO A 71 -12.57 -6.83 -25.07
C PRO A 71 -11.35 -6.27 -25.81
N ASP A 72 -11.55 -5.52 -26.91
CA ASP A 72 -10.46 -4.82 -27.58
C ASP A 72 -9.93 -3.68 -26.68
N CYS A 73 -9.09 -4.05 -25.73
CA CYS A 73 -8.21 -3.17 -24.96
C CYS A 73 -6.93 -2.86 -25.77
N SER A 74 -6.69 -3.59 -26.87
CA SER A 74 -5.49 -3.60 -27.71
C SER A 74 -5.53 -2.58 -28.86
N GLY A 75 -5.77 -1.30 -28.56
CA GLY A 75 -5.20 -0.16 -29.29
C GLY A 75 -5.17 -0.15 -30.84
N GLY A 76 -6.08 -0.81 -31.55
CA GLY A 76 -6.17 -0.72 -33.02
C GLY A 76 -6.82 0.59 -33.48
N ILE A 77 -7.79 1.08 -32.69
CA ILE A 77 -8.47 2.37 -32.88
C ILE A 77 -8.56 3.05 -31.51
N GLN A 78 -7.98 4.25 -31.38
CA GLN A 78 -8.06 5.03 -30.15
C GLN A 78 -9.51 5.47 -29.92
N LYS A 79 -10.16 4.95 -28.88
CA LYS A 79 -11.53 5.32 -28.50
C LYS A 79 -11.60 6.81 -28.10
N THR A 80 -12.64 7.49 -28.56
CA THR A 80 -13.08 8.81 -28.12
C THR A 80 -13.55 8.78 -26.66
N ALA A 81 -13.68 9.95 -26.04
CA ALA A 81 -14.18 10.03 -24.66
C ALA A 81 -15.61 9.48 -24.53
N GLU A 82 -16.41 9.64 -25.58
CA GLU A 82 -17.80 9.16 -25.66
C GLU A 82 -17.83 7.63 -25.78
N GLU A 83 -17.04 7.05 -26.68
CA GLU A 83 -16.92 5.58 -26.82
C GLU A 83 -16.41 4.91 -25.53
N ILE A 84 -15.48 5.56 -24.80
CA ILE A 84 -15.00 5.06 -23.50
C ILE A 84 -16.14 5.06 -22.48
N LYS A 85 -16.95 6.12 -22.41
CA LYS A 85 -18.08 6.21 -21.49
C LYS A 85 -19.15 5.17 -21.80
N GLU A 86 -19.47 4.97 -23.07
CA GLU A 86 -20.45 3.97 -23.51
C GLU A 86 -19.97 2.56 -23.17
N PHE A 87 -18.71 2.23 -23.52
CA PHE A 87 -18.10 0.94 -23.18
C PHE A 87 -18.07 0.69 -21.67
N SER A 88 -17.65 1.69 -20.89
CA SER A 88 -17.59 1.62 -19.43
C SER A 88 -18.97 1.42 -18.80
N SER A 89 -20.01 2.09 -19.33
CA SER A 89 -21.39 1.99 -18.84
C SER A 89 -21.99 0.62 -19.14
N ASP A 90 -21.84 0.11 -20.37
CA ASP A 90 -22.30 -1.23 -20.75
C ASP A 90 -21.60 -2.32 -19.90
N TRP A 91 -20.28 -2.23 -19.74
CA TRP A 91 -19.54 -3.18 -18.92
C TRP A 91 -20.01 -3.17 -17.46
N LEU A 92 -20.19 -1.97 -16.87
CA LEU A 92 -20.70 -1.84 -15.51
C LEU A 92 -22.11 -2.43 -15.38
N ALA A 93 -23.01 -2.13 -16.33
CA ALA A 93 -24.38 -2.65 -16.31
C ALA A 93 -24.40 -4.18 -16.35
N ARG A 94 -23.62 -4.81 -17.23
CA ARG A 94 -23.47 -6.27 -17.30
C ARG A 94 -22.93 -6.84 -16.00
N LYS A 95 -21.89 -6.23 -15.42
CA LYS A 95 -21.30 -6.72 -14.16
C LYS A 95 -22.22 -6.56 -12.96
N VAL A 96 -22.93 -5.44 -12.84
CA VAL A 96 -23.96 -5.25 -11.81
C VAL A 96 -25.07 -6.29 -11.98
N LEU A 97 -25.56 -6.50 -13.21
CA LEU A 97 -26.59 -7.50 -13.50
C LEU A 97 -26.16 -8.91 -13.11
N VAL A 98 -24.95 -9.32 -13.51
CA VAL A 98 -24.38 -10.65 -13.17
C VAL A 98 -24.19 -10.80 -11.66
N SER A 99 -23.65 -9.78 -10.98
CA SER A 99 -23.47 -9.80 -9.54
C SER A 99 -24.82 -9.92 -8.80
N SER A 100 -25.83 -9.15 -9.20
CA SER A 100 -27.19 -9.24 -8.65
C SER A 100 -27.84 -10.59 -8.94
N HIS A 101 -27.63 -11.18 -10.12
CA HIS A 101 -28.15 -12.51 -10.45
C HIS A 101 -27.57 -13.59 -9.53
N ILE A 102 -26.25 -13.60 -9.33
CA ILE A 102 -25.58 -14.55 -8.42
C ILE A 102 -26.14 -14.42 -7.00
N GLU A 103 -26.30 -13.19 -6.52
CA GLU A 103 -26.83 -12.93 -5.18
C GLU A 103 -28.31 -13.34 -5.04
N MET A 104 -29.14 -13.06 -6.05
CA MET A 104 -30.54 -13.48 -6.06
C MET A 104 -30.66 -15.02 -6.08
N ARG A 105 -29.80 -15.71 -6.84
CA ARG A 105 -29.76 -17.17 -6.88
C ARG A 105 -29.30 -17.77 -5.56
N SER A 106 -28.32 -17.18 -4.87
CA SER A 106 -27.88 -17.66 -3.55
C SER A 106 -28.97 -17.49 -2.48
N LYS A 107 -29.87 -16.52 -2.65
CA LYS A 107 -31.08 -16.32 -1.83
C LYS A 107 -32.27 -17.22 -2.22
N GLY A 108 -32.07 -18.17 -3.15
CA GLY A 108 -33.11 -19.12 -3.56
C GLY A 108 -34.18 -18.55 -4.51
N ILE A 109 -33.96 -17.38 -5.13
CA ILE A 109 -34.92 -16.80 -6.07
C ILE A 109 -34.94 -17.62 -7.37
N ALA A 110 -36.10 -18.19 -7.69
CA ALA A 110 -36.32 -19.01 -8.89
C ALA A 110 -36.21 -18.21 -10.19
N ALA A 111 -35.82 -18.90 -11.28
CA ALA A 111 -35.70 -18.36 -12.62
C ALA A 111 -35.98 -19.50 -13.62
N SER A 112 -36.57 -19.19 -14.78
CA SER A 112 -36.76 -20.19 -15.84
C SER A 112 -35.42 -20.61 -16.44
N SER A 113 -35.40 -21.75 -17.15
CA SER A 113 -34.20 -22.24 -17.83
C SER A 113 -33.70 -21.25 -18.88
N GLU A 114 -34.62 -20.62 -19.61
CA GLU A 114 -34.33 -19.60 -20.62
C GLU A 114 -33.70 -18.36 -19.99
N ALA A 115 -34.24 -17.88 -18.87
CA ALA A 115 -33.68 -16.75 -18.13
C ALA A 115 -32.26 -17.07 -17.60
N ILE A 116 -32.05 -18.28 -17.09
CA ILE A 116 -30.73 -18.73 -16.63
C ILE A 116 -29.73 -18.76 -17.78
N GLU A 117 -30.12 -19.28 -18.95
CA GLU A 117 -29.22 -19.32 -20.10
C GLU A 117 -28.89 -17.90 -20.61
N LYS A 118 -29.88 -17.00 -20.62
CA LYS A 118 -29.63 -15.59 -20.97
C LYS A 118 -28.66 -14.92 -19.99
N MET A 119 -28.81 -15.18 -18.69
CA MET A 119 -27.87 -14.67 -17.68
C MET A 119 -26.47 -15.26 -17.83
N LYS A 120 -26.34 -16.55 -18.21
CA LYS A 120 -25.04 -17.16 -18.51
C LYS A 120 -24.39 -16.55 -19.75
N GLU A 121 -25.16 -16.23 -20.79
CA GLU A 121 -24.67 -15.52 -21.98
C GLU A 121 -24.07 -14.16 -21.60
N ILE A 122 -24.78 -13.37 -20.79
CA ILE A 122 -24.29 -12.08 -20.32
C ILE A 122 -23.06 -12.27 -19.41
N ALA A 123 -23.06 -13.26 -18.52
CA ALA A 123 -21.91 -13.56 -17.67
C ALA A 123 -20.67 -13.95 -18.48
N ARG A 124 -20.82 -14.67 -19.60
CA ARG A 124 -19.72 -15.02 -20.51
C ARG A 124 -19.03 -13.79 -21.09
N SER A 125 -19.76 -12.70 -21.38
CA SER A 125 -19.18 -11.49 -21.99
C SER A 125 -18.35 -10.63 -21.02
N VAL A 126 -18.42 -10.90 -19.71
CA VAL A 126 -17.70 -10.17 -18.66
C VAL A 126 -16.93 -11.11 -17.73
N LYS A 127 -16.66 -12.34 -18.18
CA LYS A 127 -15.95 -13.37 -17.42
C LYS A 127 -14.46 -13.02 -17.33
N GLU A 128 -13.92 -13.17 -16.13
CA GLU A 128 -12.48 -13.07 -15.89
C GLU A 128 -11.75 -14.35 -16.32
N SER A 129 -10.56 -14.17 -16.89
CA SER A 129 -9.69 -15.24 -17.38
C SER A 129 -8.34 -15.21 -16.67
N HIS A 130 -7.61 -16.33 -16.75
CA HIS A 130 -6.26 -16.50 -16.19
C HIS A 130 -6.16 -16.26 -14.68
N CYS A 131 -7.23 -16.59 -13.93
CA CYS A 131 -7.19 -16.65 -12.47
C CYS A 131 -6.75 -18.05 -12.04
N HIS A 132 -5.61 -18.16 -11.38
CA HIS A 132 -4.97 -19.42 -11.02
C HIS A 132 -4.69 -19.50 -9.52
N ASP A 133 -5.55 -20.21 -8.79
CA ASP A 133 -5.32 -20.69 -7.44
C ASP A 133 -5.33 -22.22 -7.42
N CYS A 134 -4.45 -22.83 -6.63
CA CYS A 134 -4.32 -24.29 -6.54
C CYS A 134 -4.44 -24.74 -5.09
N HIS A 135 -5.30 -25.73 -4.82
CA HIS A 135 -5.44 -26.28 -3.48
C HIS A 135 -4.14 -26.96 -3.05
N VAL A 136 -3.70 -26.67 -1.82
CA VAL A 136 -2.51 -27.27 -1.20
C VAL A 136 -2.88 -27.75 0.19
N GLU A 137 -2.56 -29.01 0.48
CA GLU A 137 -2.77 -29.59 1.81
C GLU A 137 -1.72 -29.05 2.79
N LEU A 138 -2.09 -28.89 4.06
CA LEU A 138 -1.15 -28.43 5.09
C LEU A 138 -0.02 -29.45 5.35
N SER A 139 -0.14 -30.69 4.86
CA SER A 139 0.91 -31.71 4.86
C SER A 139 1.87 -31.61 3.67
N ASP A 140 1.54 -30.87 2.62
CA ASP A 140 2.35 -30.81 1.40
C ASP A 140 3.59 -29.93 1.60
N ASP A 141 4.76 -30.38 1.14
CA ASP A 141 5.98 -29.58 1.16
C ASP A 141 5.96 -28.52 0.05
N MET A 142 6.10 -27.25 0.43
CA MET A 142 6.15 -26.13 -0.51
C MET A 142 7.58 -25.93 -1.06
N PRO A 143 7.73 -25.47 -2.33
CA PRO A 143 9.06 -25.27 -2.94
C PRO A 143 10.02 -24.34 -2.19
N ASP A 144 9.50 -23.38 -1.44
CA ASP A 144 10.27 -22.35 -0.72
C ASP A 144 11.29 -22.90 0.29
N ARG A 145 10.96 -24.01 0.97
CA ARG A 145 11.81 -24.69 1.97
C ARG A 145 12.37 -23.76 3.08
N LYS A 146 11.57 -22.85 3.62
CA LYS A 146 11.94 -21.93 4.73
C LYS A 146 13.08 -20.97 4.37
N ASN A 147 13.10 -20.53 3.12
CA ASN A 147 14.01 -19.51 2.64
C ASN A 147 13.18 -18.60 1.76
N TYR A 148 12.58 -17.57 2.36
CA TYR A 148 11.56 -16.74 1.72
C TYR A 148 11.92 -16.38 0.26
N ARG A 149 11.23 -17.01 -0.70
CA ARG A 149 11.39 -16.94 -2.16
C ARG A 149 12.82 -17.10 -2.68
N TRP A 150 13.64 -17.80 -1.90
CA TRP A 150 15.09 -17.90 -2.05
C TRP A 150 15.81 -16.54 -2.05
N MET A 151 15.26 -15.59 -1.29
CA MET A 151 15.74 -14.22 -1.17
C MET A 151 16.49 -13.95 0.13
N GLU A 152 16.52 -14.88 1.09
CA GLU A 152 17.09 -14.58 2.41
C GLU A 152 18.57 -14.24 2.37
N GLU A 153 19.37 -14.95 1.57
CA GLU A 153 20.80 -14.65 1.40
C GLU A 153 21.02 -13.28 0.73
N LYS A 154 20.15 -12.90 -0.21
CA LYS A 154 20.21 -11.58 -0.85
C LYS A 154 19.87 -10.47 0.13
N LEU A 155 18.79 -10.63 0.89
CA LEU A 155 18.42 -9.71 1.97
C LEU A 155 19.56 -9.61 2.98
N HIS A 156 20.10 -10.75 3.41
CA HIS A 156 21.24 -10.87 4.33
C HIS A 156 22.43 -10.06 3.84
N SER A 157 22.92 -10.33 2.63
CA SER A 157 24.10 -9.64 2.08
C SER A 157 23.94 -8.12 1.98
N GLN A 158 22.71 -7.60 1.88
CA GLN A 158 22.46 -6.16 1.79
C GLN A 158 22.44 -5.45 3.15
N VAL A 159 21.94 -6.11 4.20
CA VAL A 159 21.72 -5.49 5.52
C VAL A 159 22.72 -5.93 6.59
N LEU A 160 23.34 -7.11 6.47
CA LEU A 160 24.41 -7.59 7.38
C LEU A 160 25.75 -7.78 6.65
N ALA A 161 26.05 -6.96 5.64
CA ALA A 161 27.34 -7.02 4.95
C ALA A 161 28.53 -6.94 5.91
N GLU A 162 29.62 -7.64 5.58
CA GLU A 162 30.84 -7.67 6.39
C GLU A 162 31.45 -6.26 6.58
N PRO A 163 32.03 -5.96 7.75
CA PRO A 163 32.68 -4.68 7.98
C PRO A 163 33.84 -4.41 7.01
N VAL A 164 34.01 -3.15 6.64
CA VAL A 164 35.16 -2.67 5.87
C VAL A 164 35.92 -1.59 6.61
N ALA A 165 37.16 -1.33 6.21
CA ALA A 165 37.94 -0.25 6.79
C ALA A 165 37.21 1.10 6.62
N GLY A 166 36.96 1.77 7.75
CA GLY A 166 36.43 3.13 7.76
C GLY A 166 37.48 4.17 7.38
N PRO A 167 37.08 5.44 7.21
CA PRO A 167 38.00 6.53 6.97
C PRO A 167 38.95 6.71 8.16
N THR A 168 40.26 6.80 7.89
CA THR A 168 41.32 6.98 8.90
C THR A 168 41.54 8.44 9.30
N THR A 169 41.05 9.39 8.48
CA THR A 169 41.24 10.82 8.68
C THR A 169 39.94 11.45 9.16
N PRO A 170 39.97 12.33 10.19
CA PRO A 170 38.81 13.13 10.57
C PRO A 170 38.22 13.85 9.36
N GLN A 171 36.91 13.72 9.15
CA GLN A 171 36.24 14.37 8.04
C GLN A 171 35.81 15.77 8.46
N ASP A 172 36.76 16.70 8.63
CA ASP A 172 36.45 18.07 9.02
C ASP A 172 35.69 18.82 7.92
N SER A 173 34.52 19.34 8.29
CA SER A 173 33.88 20.42 7.55
C SER A 173 33.18 21.36 8.54
N GLU A 174 33.29 22.66 8.28
CA GLU A 174 32.64 23.68 9.10
C GLU A 174 31.10 23.63 9.00
N ASP A 175 30.54 22.86 8.05
CA ASP A 175 29.10 22.75 7.79
C ASP A 175 28.61 21.28 7.80
N ARG A 176 28.96 20.49 8.82
CA ARG A 176 28.41 19.12 8.97
C ARG A 176 26.90 19.16 9.26
N ILE A 177 26.10 19.18 8.19
CA ILE A 177 24.66 18.93 8.26
C ILE A 177 24.46 17.44 8.59
N PRO A 178 23.62 17.09 9.59
CA PRO A 178 23.35 15.70 9.92
C PRO A 178 22.85 14.91 8.71
N PHE A 179 23.40 13.71 8.53
CA PHE A 179 23.07 12.85 7.40
C PHE A 179 21.72 12.15 7.57
N ASN A 180 21.12 11.75 6.44
CA ASN A 180 19.99 10.83 6.44
C ASN A 180 20.50 9.40 6.64
N ILE A 181 19.82 8.64 7.49
CA ILE A 181 20.14 7.23 7.72
C ILE A 181 19.66 6.38 6.53
N HIS A 182 20.50 5.42 6.14
CA HIS A 182 20.16 4.32 5.24
C HIS A 182 20.58 3.01 5.94
N TYR A 183 19.99 1.88 5.55
CA TYR A 183 20.12 0.62 6.29
C TYR A 183 20.86 -0.49 5.54
N THR A 184 21.22 -0.26 4.28
CA THR A 184 22.00 -1.20 3.45
C THR A 184 23.49 -0.79 3.37
N GLY A 185 24.33 -1.66 2.81
CA GLY A 185 25.76 -1.37 2.60
C GLY A 185 26.62 -1.69 3.82
N LYS A 186 27.95 -1.52 3.67
CA LYS A 186 28.90 -2.09 4.63
C LYS A 186 29.09 -1.17 5.84
N PRO A 187 29.11 -1.72 7.07
CA PRO A 187 29.50 -0.96 8.26
C PRO A 187 31.03 -0.83 8.31
N PHE A 188 31.51 0.07 9.16
CA PHE A 188 32.93 0.17 9.51
C PHE A 188 33.28 -0.49 10.83
N PHE A 189 32.27 -0.78 11.64
CA PHE A 189 32.40 -1.40 12.95
C PHE A 189 31.90 -2.83 12.92
N ASP A 190 32.60 -3.72 13.63
CA ASP A 190 32.09 -5.05 13.93
C ASP A 190 31.02 -4.94 15.04
N PRO A 191 29.75 -5.31 14.77
CA PRO A 191 28.67 -5.21 15.75
C PRO A 191 28.87 -6.13 16.97
N LYS A 192 29.77 -7.12 16.90
CA LYS A 192 30.06 -8.03 18.02
C LYS A 192 30.98 -7.40 19.06
N THR A 193 31.93 -6.56 18.63
CA THR A 193 32.99 -6.04 19.51
C THR A 193 32.86 -4.56 19.84
N VAL A 194 32.25 -3.77 18.95
CA VAL A 194 32.15 -2.32 19.10
C VAL A 194 31.29 -1.94 20.32
N LYS A 195 31.71 -0.89 21.04
CA LYS A 195 30.92 -0.26 22.10
C LYS A 195 30.20 0.97 21.59
N GLY A 196 29.07 1.31 22.19
CA GLY A 196 28.31 2.50 21.83
C GLY A 196 29.14 3.78 21.94
N GLN A 197 30.06 3.84 22.90
CA GLN A 197 30.97 4.98 23.06
C GLN A 197 31.93 5.14 21.86
N ASP A 198 32.44 4.05 21.29
CA ASP A 198 33.31 4.10 20.10
C ASP A 198 32.58 4.72 18.90
N ILE A 199 31.30 4.39 18.75
CA ILE A 199 30.43 4.93 17.70
C ILE A 199 30.21 6.43 17.91
N VAL A 200 29.94 6.84 19.14
CA VAL A 200 29.77 8.25 19.52
C VAL A 200 31.03 9.05 19.22
N ASP A 201 32.20 8.54 19.59
CA ASP A 201 33.46 9.26 19.39
C ASP A 201 33.86 9.33 17.92
N ALA A 202 33.60 8.28 17.14
CA ALA A 202 33.76 8.31 15.69
C ALA A 202 32.81 9.32 15.01
N ALA A 203 31.55 9.41 15.45
CA ALA A 203 30.59 10.35 14.90
C ALA A 203 31.04 11.82 15.11
N LYS A 204 31.64 12.14 16.27
CA LYS A 204 32.21 13.47 16.56
C LYS A 204 33.34 13.86 15.59
N THR A 205 34.08 12.89 15.05
CA THR A 205 35.12 13.13 14.02
C THR A 205 34.59 13.09 12.59
N GLY A 206 33.26 12.99 12.42
CA GLY A 206 32.59 12.94 11.11
C GLY A 206 32.53 11.54 10.49
N ASN A 207 33.03 10.52 11.18
CA ASN A 207 32.92 9.14 10.72
C ASN A 207 31.52 8.60 11.05
N LYS A 208 30.69 8.40 10.01
CA LYS A 208 29.31 7.90 10.14
C LYS A 208 29.25 6.46 10.67
N GLY A 209 30.33 5.68 10.53
CA GLY A 209 30.37 4.26 10.92
C GLY A 209 29.88 3.29 9.84
N PHE A 210 29.58 3.77 8.64
CA PHE A 210 29.13 2.96 7.50
C PHE A 210 29.36 3.71 6.17
N GLU A 211 29.38 2.97 5.07
CA GLU A 211 29.58 3.50 3.71
C GLU A 211 28.53 4.56 3.31
N ASP A 212 28.90 5.44 2.39
CA ASP A 212 27.96 6.41 1.81
C ASP A 212 26.83 5.72 1.03
N PHE A 213 25.70 6.44 0.92
CA PHE A 213 24.51 5.91 0.27
C PHE A 213 24.70 5.76 -1.25
N ASP A 214 24.55 4.54 -1.75
CA ASP A 214 24.57 4.25 -3.18
C ASP A 214 23.15 4.39 -3.77
N GLU A 215 22.87 5.54 -4.39
CA GLU A 215 21.56 5.79 -5.03
C GLU A 215 21.30 4.84 -6.20
N GLN A 216 22.32 4.47 -6.98
CA GLN A 216 22.14 3.66 -8.19
C GLN A 216 21.82 2.21 -7.81
N ARG A 217 22.56 1.65 -6.84
CA ARG A 217 22.30 0.30 -6.32
C ARG A 217 20.91 0.17 -5.73
N ASN A 218 20.44 1.20 -5.02
CA ASN A 218 19.15 1.17 -4.34
C ASN A 218 17.99 1.68 -5.22
N LYS A 219 18.25 2.06 -6.49
CA LYS A 219 17.24 2.69 -7.35
C LYS A 219 16.05 1.78 -7.64
N PHE A 220 16.33 0.49 -7.81
CA PHE A 220 15.35 -0.55 -8.03
C PHE A 220 15.56 -1.67 -7.02
N LEU A 221 14.49 -2.43 -6.74
CA LEU A 221 14.56 -3.67 -5.97
C LEU A 221 15.17 -4.80 -6.85
N TYR A 222 14.84 -6.05 -6.56
CA TYR A 222 15.46 -7.23 -7.18
C TYR A 222 15.00 -7.49 -8.62
N GLU A 223 15.92 -7.95 -9.47
CA GLU A 223 15.68 -8.24 -10.90
C GLU A 223 15.92 -9.71 -11.26
N GLU A 224 16.37 -10.52 -10.31
CA GLU A 224 16.91 -11.84 -10.57
C GLU A 224 15.86 -12.93 -10.41
N ASP A 225 15.76 -13.79 -11.43
CA ASP A 225 15.07 -15.07 -11.29
C ASP A 225 15.85 -15.95 -10.32
N THR A 226 15.27 -16.22 -9.14
CA THR A 226 15.88 -17.13 -8.17
C THR A 226 15.70 -18.60 -8.58
N GLY A 227 14.79 -18.90 -9.52
CA GLY A 227 14.37 -20.25 -9.90
C GLY A 227 13.14 -20.75 -9.15
N ILE A 228 12.74 -20.09 -8.05
CA ILE A 228 11.58 -20.50 -7.23
C ILE A 228 10.27 -20.53 -8.04
N VAL A 229 10.11 -19.60 -8.98
CA VAL A 229 8.90 -19.49 -9.80
C VAL A 229 8.73 -20.71 -10.72
N GLU A 230 9.83 -21.24 -11.26
CA GLU A 230 9.78 -22.43 -12.11
C GLU A 230 9.50 -23.69 -11.28
N GLU A 231 10.06 -23.78 -10.06
CA GLU A 231 9.71 -24.85 -9.11
C GLU A 231 8.23 -24.78 -8.69
N GLU A 232 7.69 -23.58 -8.44
CA GLU A 232 6.26 -23.39 -8.16
C GLU A 232 5.40 -23.86 -9.34
N LYS A 233 5.73 -23.44 -10.57
CA LYS A 233 4.99 -23.90 -11.76
C LYS A 233 5.00 -25.43 -11.90
N CYS A 234 6.15 -26.07 -11.65
CA CYS A 234 6.26 -27.53 -11.66
C CYS A 234 5.40 -28.18 -10.56
N PHE A 235 5.48 -27.65 -9.34
CA PHE A 235 4.70 -28.12 -8.19
C PHE A 235 3.18 -28.03 -8.43
N PHE A 236 2.73 -26.94 -9.05
CA PHE A 236 1.32 -26.69 -9.31
C PHE A 236 0.80 -27.38 -10.59
N ALA A 237 1.68 -27.77 -11.52
CA ALA A 237 1.29 -28.56 -12.69
C ALA A 237 0.62 -29.88 -12.27
N GLY A 238 1.12 -30.52 -11.21
CA GLY A 238 0.49 -31.70 -10.59
C GLY A 238 -0.82 -31.43 -9.85
N ARG A 239 -1.27 -30.16 -9.76
CA ARG A 239 -2.44 -29.70 -9.00
C ARG A 239 -3.46 -28.95 -9.86
N GLY A 240 -3.44 -29.19 -11.17
CA GLY A 240 -4.42 -28.66 -12.13
C GLY A 240 -4.04 -27.32 -12.77
N PHE A 241 -2.88 -26.75 -12.45
CA PHE A 241 -2.31 -25.67 -13.25
C PHE A 241 -1.78 -26.21 -14.57
N LYS A 242 -1.98 -25.48 -15.66
CA LYS A 242 -1.53 -25.87 -17.00
C LYS A 242 -0.56 -24.82 -17.55
N PRO A 243 0.76 -25.01 -17.37
CA PRO A 243 1.78 -24.02 -17.77
C PRO A 243 1.71 -23.65 -19.24
N GLU A 244 1.45 -24.62 -20.12
CA GLU A 244 1.37 -24.45 -21.57
C GLU A 244 0.21 -23.55 -22.02
N GLU A 245 -0.92 -23.58 -21.30
CA GLU A 245 -2.12 -22.76 -21.54
C GLU A 245 -2.04 -21.39 -20.82
N SER A 246 -1.10 -21.22 -19.88
CA SER A 246 -1.04 -20.09 -18.93
C SER A 246 0.32 -19.39 -18.93
N LYS A 247 0.93 -19.22 -20.12
CA LYS A 247 2.26 -18.63 -20.28
C LYS A 247 2.37 -17.26 -19.61
N GLY A 248 3.40 -17.07 -18.79
CA GLY A 248 3.66 -15.85 -18.04
C GLY A 248 2.90 -15.73 -16.71
N TYR A 249 1.90 -16.57 -16.47
CA TYR A 249 1.17 -16.61 -15.20
C TYR A 249 1.81 -17.60 -14.22
N VAL A 250 1.66 -17.29 -12.93
CA VAL A 250 2.08 -18.14 -11.81
C VAL A 250 0.88 -18.35 -10.89
N PRO A 251 0.51 -19.60 -10.56
CA PRO A 251 -0.56 -19.87 -9.63
C PRO A 251 -0.15 -19.54 -8.19
N ILE A 252 -1.14 -19.28 -7.35
CA ILE A 252 -0.95 -19.13 -5.90
C ILE A 252 -1.50 -20.36 -5.15
N PRO A 253 -0.93 -20.72 -3.98
CA PRO A 253 -1.50 -21.76 -3.15
C PRO A 253 -2.79 -21.27 -2.47
N LYS A 254 -3.76 -22.18 -2.36
CA LYS A 254 -4.97 -22.04 -1.57
C LYS A 254 -4.97 -23.09 -0.47
N PHE A 255 -4.84 -22.62 0.76
CA PHE A 255 -4.88 -23.46 1.95
C PHE A 255 -6.29 -23.50 2.52
N GLN A 256 -6.70 -24.69 3.00
CA GLN A 256 -7.97 -24.89 3.70
C GLN A 256 -7.67 -25.34 5.13
N LEU A 257 -8.06 -24.52 6.11
CA LEU A 257 -8.12 -24.94 7.51
C LEU A 257 -9.27 -25.93 7.69
N LYS A 258 -8.97 -27.12 8.20
CA LYS A 258 -9.93 -28.20 8.46
C LYS A 258 -10.46 -28.18 9.89
N ASP A 259 -9.66 -27.68 10.82
CA ASP A 259 -9.94 -27.57 12.25
C ASP A 259 -9.26 -26.31 12.82
N ASP A 260 -9.52 -26.03 14.09
CA ASP A 260 -8.93 -24.90 14.83
C ASP A 260 -7.78 -25.36 15.74
N SER A 261 -7.15 -26.52 15.44
CA SER A 261 -6.05 -27.05 16.26
C SER A 261 -4.78 -26.22 16.10
N GLU A 262 -3.97 -26.17 17.16
CA GLU A 262 -2.69 -25.48 17.15
C GLU A 262 -1.74 -26.03 16.08
N GLU A 263 -1.76 -27.35 15.85
CA GLU A 263 -0.95 -28.00 14.81
C GLU A 263 -1.30 -27.50 13.40
N SER A 264 -2.59 -27.41 13.07
CA SER A 264 -3.06 -26.87 11.79
C SER A 264 -2.62 -25.42 11.60
N TRP A 265 -2.73 -24.59 12.65
CA TRP A 265 -2.31 -23.20 12.61
C TRP A 265 -0.80 -23.02 12.46
N ASN A 266 0.01 -23.83 13.15
CA ASN A 266 1.47 -23.80 13.05
C ASN A 266 1.95 -24.21 11.65
N LYS A 267 1.38 -25.27 11.08
CA LYS A 267 1.66 -25.69 9.70
C LYS A 267 1.25 -24.62 8.68
N LEU A 268 0.10 -23.98 8.89
CA LEU A 268 -0.35 -22.88 8.03
C LEU A 268 0.62 -21.69 8.11
N GLN A 269 0.99 -21.26 9.32
CA GLN A 269 1.92 -20.15 9.52
C GLN A 269 3.25 -20.41 8.80
N GLU A 270 3.84 -21.59 8.97
CA GLU A 270 5.10 -21.96 8.31
C GLU A 270 5.01 -21.79 6.78
N LYS A 271 3.93 -22.27 6.16
CA LYS A 271 3.75 -22.20 4.70
C LYS A 271 3.47 -20.78 4.23
N VAL A 272 2.55 -20.08 4.90
CA VAL A 272 2.10 -18.73 4.51
C VAL A 272 3.27 -17.75 4.51
N LEU A 273 4.15 -17.82 5.51
CA LEU A 273 5.31 -16.93 5.60
C LEU A 273 6.32 -17.12 4.45
N GLY A 274 6.33 -18.27 3.76
CA GLY A 274 7.13 -18.54 2.57
C GLY A 274 6.48 -18.14 1.23
N THR A 275 5.24 -17.63 1.23
CA THR A 275 4.51 -17.31 -0.02
C THR A 275 4.62 -15.84 -0.41
N SER A 276 4.65 -15.56 -1.73
CA SER A 276 4.41 -14.19 -2.22
C SER A 276 2.95 -13.77 -2.01
N MET A 277 2.01 -14.62 -2.41
CA MET A 277 0.60 -14.48 -2.07
C MET A 277 -0.02 -15.87 -1.88
N CYS A 278 -1.06 -15.95 -1.05
CA CYS A 278 -1.88 -17.16 -0.94
C CYS A 278 -3.32 -16.83 -0.55
N LEU A 279 -4.21 -17.80 -0.75
CA LEU A 279 -5.56 -17.78 -0.20
C LEU A 279 -5.65 -18.72 1.00
N ILE A 280 -6.33 -18.28 2.05
CA ILE A 280 -6.63 -19.07 3.23
C ILE A 280 -8.15 -19.13 3.39
N LYS A 281 -8.70 -20.33 3.47
CA LYS A 281 -10.12 -20.58 3.70
C LYS A 281 -10.34 -21.33 5.01
N GLY A 282 -11.49 -21.11 5.63
CA GLY A 282 -11.88 -21.75 6.90
C GLY A 282 -11.67 -20.88 8.15
N ILE A 283 -11.26 -19.62 7.97
CA ILE A 283 -11.22 -18.64 9.07
C ILE A 283 -12.67 -18.26 9.42
N LYS A 284 -13.03 -18.37 10.71
CA LYS A 284 -14.38 -18.07 11.19
C LYS A 284 -14.48 -16.61 11.61
N VAL A 285 -15.26 -15.82 10.87
CA VAL A 285 -15.53 -14.40 11.16
C VAL A 285 -17.05 -14.18 11.19
N ASN A 286 -17.57 -13.43 12.17
CA ASN A 286 -18.96 -12.98 12.10
C ASN A 286 -19.11 -11.81 11.10
N GLU A 287 -19.32 -12.18 9.84
CA GLU A 287 -19.38 -11.29 8.68
C GLU A 287 -20.45 -10.19 8.79
N GLU A 288 -21.60 -10.47 9.43
CA GLU A 288 -22.71 -9.52 9.56
C GLU A 288 -22.30 -8.24 10.32
N THR A 289 -21.37 -8.37 11.27
CA THR A 289 -20.85 -7.24 12.05
C THR A 289 -20.15 -6.21 11.17
N PHE A 290 -19.60 -6.62 10.03
CA PHE A 290 -18.87 -5.75 9.10
C PHE A 290 -19.75 -5.21 7.97
N SER A 291 -21.04 -5.56 7.93
CA SER A 291 -21.95 -5.09 6.89
C SER A 291 -22.07 -3.56 6.88
N LEU A 292 -22.21 -2.99 5.68
CA LEU A 292 -22.38 -1.55 5.50
C LEU A 292 -23.65 -1.05 6.19
N GLU A 293 -24.70 -1.86 6.24
CA GLU A 293 -25.95 -1.57 6.93
C GLU A 293 -25.74 -1.42 8.45
N THR A 294 -24.99 -2.33 9.07
CA THR A 294 -24.64 -2.25 10.50
C THR A 294 -23.80 -0.99 10.77
N LEU A 295 -22.76 -0.75 9.98
CA LEU A 295 -21.85 0.37 10.19
C LEU A 295 -22.50 1.74 9.89
N ALA A 296 -23.45 1.80 8.95
CA ALA A 296 -24.24 2.99 8.68
C ALA A 296 -25.18 3.36 9.84
N LYS A 297 -25.63 2.38 10.64
CA LYS A 297 -26.39 2.63 11.88
C LYS A 297 -25.49 3.13 13.00
N VAL A 298 -24.29 2.55 13.14
CA VAL A 298 -23.32 2.90 14.20
C VAL A 298 -22.71 4.28 13.98
N ALA A 299 -22.26 4.58 12.75
CA ALA A 299 -21.51 5.79 12.45
C ALA A 299 -22.03 6.53 11.19
N PRO A 300 -23.32 6.93 11.13
CA PRO A 300 -23.97 7.47 9.92
C PRO A 300 -23.30 8.74 9.38
N LYS A 301 -22.69 9.54 10.26
CA LYS A 301 -22.05 10.83 9.95
C LYS A 301 -20.53 10.71 9.78
N TYR A 302 -19.95 9.51 9.93
CA TYR A 302 -18.50 9.33 9.73
C TYR A 302 -18.09 9.81 8.35
N LYS A 303 -17.05 10.65 8.29
CA LYS A 303 -16.51 11.22 7.05
C LYS A 303 -15.75 10.13 6.29
N LEU A 304 -16.45 9.50 5.35
CA LEU A 304 -15.91 8.42 4.53
C LEU A 304 -15.16 9.00 3.33
N ARG A 305 -13.92 8.54 3.14
CA ARG A 305 -13.16 8.76 1.91
C ARG A 305 -13.70 7.88 0.79
N ILE A 306 -13.91 8.49 -0.37
CA ILE A 306 -14.31 7.76 -1.58
C ILE A 306 -13.38 8.09 -2.75
N LEU A 307 -13.11 7.10 -3.59
CA LEU A 307 -12.37 7.28 -4.85
C LEU A 307 -13.34 7.12 -6.03
N ARG A 308 -13.36 8.10 -6.92
CA ARG A 308 -14.14 8.07 -8.15
C ARG A 308 -13.33 7.48 -9.28
N GLN A 309 -13.81 6.37 -9.84
CA GLN A 309 -13.07 5.54 -10.79
C GLN A 309 -13.93 5.20 -12.00
N LEU A 310 -13.29 5.04 -13.15
CA LEU A 310 -13.93 4.58 -14.38
C LEU A 310 -14.07 3.04 -14.32
N PRO A 311 -15.30 2.49 -14.22
CA PRO A 311 -15.50 1.04 -14.17
C PRO A 311 -15.22 0.42 -15.54
N GLN A 312 -14.40 -0.62 -15.58
CA GLN A 312 -13.95 -1.26 -16.83
C GLN A 312 -13.36 -2.65 -16.55
N PRO A 313 -13.22 -3.53 -17.57
CA PRO A 313 -12.57 -4.83 -17.40
C PRO A 313 -11.17 -4.71 -16.80
N THR A 314 -10.73 -5.74 -16.07
CA THR A 314 -9.40 -5.80 -15.44
C THR A 314 -8.26 -5.70 -16.46
N LEU A 315 -8.44 -6.22 -17.68
CA LEU A 315 -7.47 -6.13 -18.79
C LEU A 315 -7.37 -4.74 -19.43
N CYS A 316 -8.25 -3.80 -19.07
CA CYS A 316 -8.34 -2.47 -19.66
C CYS A 316 -7.93 -1.37 -18.64
N ASN A 317 -7.35 -0.28 -19.13
CA ASN A 317 -7.07 0.92 -18.34
C ASN A 317 -7.23 2.21 -19.17
N PHE A 318 -8.48 2.52 -19.51
CA PHE A 318 -8.87 3.78 -20.12
C PHE A 318 -8.93 4.91 -19.08
N VAL A 319 -8.67 6.14 -19.55
CA VAL A 319 -8.84 7.40 -18.81
C VAL A 319 -9.98 8.22 -19.41
N GLN A 320 -10.61 9.12 -18.65
CA GLN A 320 -11.83 9.82 -19.10
C GLN A 320 -11.58 10.75 -20.30
N LYS A 321 -10.36 11.29 -20.40
CA LYS A 321 -9.95 12.16 -21.50
C LYS A 321 -8.82 11.48 -22.28
N PRO A 322 -9.06 11.07 -23.55
CA PRO A 322 -8.02 10.50 -24.39
C PRO A 322 -6.83 11.46 -24.47
N ILE A 323 -5.62 10.93 -24.30
CA ILE A 323 -4.41 11.74 -24.41
C ILE A 323 -4.22 12.11 -25.90
N ALA A 324 -3.96 13.40 -26.18
CA ALA A 324 -3.85 13.93 -27.55
C ALA A 324 -2.86 13.14 -28.44
N ARG A 325 -3.22 13.00 -29.73
CA ARG A 325 -2.35 12.41 -30.78
C ARG A 325 -0.99 13.12 -30.79
N GLY A 326 0.10 12.34 -30.86
CA GLY A 326 1.47 12.87 -30.93
C GLY A 326 2.11 13.26 -29.59
N SER A 327 1.37 13.19 -28.48
CA SER A 327 2.03 13.08 -27.17
C SER A 327 2.69 11.70 -27.05
N ARG A 328 3.61 11.47 -26.10
CA ARG A 328 4.21 10.13 -25.79
C ARG A 328 3.12 9.11 -25.35
N ALA A 329 2.14 8.83 -26.20
CA ALA A 329 0.85 8.23 -25.87
C ALA A 329 0.93 6.70 -25.76
N GLY A 330 1.99 6.08 -26.27
CA GLY A 330 2.35 4.70 -25.92
C GLY A 330 2.85 4.56 -24.48
N SER A 331 3.45 5.61 -23.91
CA SER A 331 4.10 5.61 -22.58
C SER A 331 3.23 6.22 -21.47
N ARG A 332 1.91 6.12 -21.57
CA ARG A 332 0.96 6.54 -20.52
C ARG A 332 -0.24 5.60 -20.35
N ARG A 333 -0.21 4.41 -20.96
CA ARG A 333 -1.31 3.41 -20.88
C ARG A 333 -1.57 2.91 -19.47
N TRP A 334 -0.57 2.95 -18.59
CA TRP A 334 -0.69 2.44 -17.23
C TRP A 334 -1.20 3.50 -16.25
N PHE A 335 -1.23 4.78 -16.61
CA PHE A 335 -1.72 5.81 -15.71
C PHE A 335 -3.22 5.61 -15.43
N THR A 336 -3.59 5.62 -14.15
CA THR A 336 -4.98 5.47 -13.73
C THR A 336 -5.50 6.79 -13.18
N GLU A 337 -6.64 7.26 -13.72
CA GLU A 337 -7.30 8.46 -13.24
C GLU A 337 -8.29 8.09 -12.13
N GLN A 338 -8.06 8.62 -10.94
CA GLN A 338 -9.02 8.58 -9.85
C GLN A 338 -9.15 9.94 -9.17
N ALA A 339 -10.38 10.27 -8.73
CA ALA A 339 -10.64 11.52 -8.03
C ALA A 339 -11.11 11.25 -6.60
N GLU A 340 -10.34 11.73 -5.63
CA GLU A 340 -10.68 11.64 -4.21
C GLU A 340 -11.82 12.62 -3.86
N GLN A 341 -12.78 12.12 -3.09
CA GLN A 341 -13.87 12.90 -2.51
C GLN A 341 -14.20 12.38 -1.11
N PHE A 342 -15.05 13.11 -0.40
CA PHE A 342 -15.59 12.69 0.88
C PHE A 342 -17.11 12.66 0.85
N THR A 343 -17.68 11.74 1.61
CA THR A 343 -19.12 11.66 1.87
C THR A 343 -19.35 11.17 3.30
N THR A 344 -20.60 10.88 3.68
CA THR A 344 -20.89 10.20 4.95
C THR A 344 -21.19 8.73 4.72
N VAL A 345 -20.94 7.86 5.70
CA VAL A 345 -21.28 6.43 5.60
C VAL A 345 -22.75 6.22 5.25
N LYS A 346 -23.66 7.01 5.82
CA LYS A 346 -25.09 6.95 5.46
C LYS A 346 -25.34 7.19 3.96
N LYS A 347 -24.79 8.27 3.40
CA LYS A 347 -24.95 8.60 1.97
C LYS A 347 -24.28 7.56 1.07
N TYR A 348 -23.15 7.00 1.51
CA TYR A 348 -22.51 5.91 0.79
C TYR A 348 -23.35 4.64 0.80
N SER A 349 -23.96 4.29 1.94
CA SER A 349 -24.90 3.17 2.06
C SER A 349 -26.11 3.32 1.13
N GLU A 350 -26.70 4.52 1.06
CA GLU A 350 -27.78 4.83 0.11
C GLU A 350 -27.35 4.61 -1.35
N TYR A 351 -26.12 5.00 -1.72
CA TYR A 351 -25.54 4.75 -3.04
C TYR A 351 -25.32 3.26 -3.31
N PHE A 352 -24.64 2.56 -2.40
CA PHE A 352 -24.32 1.15 -2.55
C PHE A 352 -25.59 0.31 -2.72
N ASN A 353 -26.59 0.57 -1.88
CA ASN A 353 -27.88 -0.10 -1.93
C ASN A 353 -28.71 0.29 -3.16
N GLY A 354 -28.63 1.55 -3.60
CA GLY A 354 -29.25 1.99 -4.85
C GLY A 354 -28.67 1.25 -6.07
N MET A 355 -27.36 1.02 -6.11
CA MET A 355 -26.70 0.28 -7.20
C MET A 355 -27.14 -1.18 -7.21
N ARG A 356 -27.20 -1.83 -6.03
CA ARG A 356 -27.70 -3.21 -5.89
C ARG A 356 -29.16 -3.34 -6.29
N ALA A 357 -30.02 -2.45 -5.79
CA ALA A 357 -31.46 -2.47 -6.10
C ALA A 357 -31.75 -2.26 -7.60
N ALA A 358 -30.98 -1.42 -8.28
CA ALA A 358 -31.08 -1.25 -9.73
C ALA A 358 -30.76 -2.56 -10.47
N GLY A 359 -29.69 -3.25 -10.06
CA GLY A 359 -29.31 -4.55 -10.60
C GLY A 359 -30.36 -5.64 -10.35
N GLU A 360 -30.84 -5.78 -9.12
CA GLU A 360 -31.90 -6.76 -8.77
C GLU A 360 -33.18 -6.52 -9.58
N LYS A 361 -33.59 -5.25 -9.74
CA LYS A 361 -34.74 -4.88 -10.56
C LYS A 361 -34.55 -5.26 -12.03
N ALA A 362 -33.33 -5.11 -12.56
CA ALA A 362 -33.01 -5.50 -13.93
C ALA A 362 -33.03 -7.03 -14.09
N VAL A 363 -32.48 -7.78 -13.13
CA VAL A 363 -32.53 -9.25 -13.14
C VAL A 363 -33.97 -9.77 -13.14
N ARG A 364 -34.86 -9.21 -12.30
CA ARG A 364 -36.28 -9.61 -12.26
C ARG A 364 -36.97 -9.44 -13.61
N LYS A 365 -36.69 -8.35 -14.33
CA LYS A 365 -37.25 -8.13 -15.67
C LYS A 365 -36.76 -9.14 -16.69
N ILE A 366 -35.50 -9.54 -16.63
CA ILE A 366 -34.96 -10.59 -17.51
C ILE A 366 -35.55 -11.96 -17.16
N TYR A 367 -35.83 -12.22 -15.87
CA TYR A 367 -36.52 -13.45 -15.47
C TYR A 367 -37.96 -13.50 -15.99
N GLU A 368 -38.66 -12.35 -16.01
CA GLU A 368 -40.02 -12.22 -16.54
C GLU A 368 -40.05 -12.32 -18.07
N ASN A 369 -39.10 -11.70 -18.76
CA ASN A 369 -39.00 -11.73 -20.21
C ASN A 369 -37.51 -11.72 -20.69
N PRO A 370 -36.89 -12.90 -20.90
CA PRO A 370 -35.49 -13.01 -21.27
C PRO A 370 -35.12 -12.34 -22.60
N GLU A 371 -36.07 -12.21 -23.53
CA GLU A 371 -35.83 -11.60 -24.86
C GLU A 371 -35.56 -10.09 -24.77
N THR A 372 -36.03 -9.43 -23.70
CA THR A 372 -35.86 -7.99 -23.48
C THR A 372 -34.50 -7.62 -22.85
N ALA A 373 -33.57 -8.57 -22.72
CA ALA A 373 -32.34 -8.36 -21.97
C ALA A 373 -31.50 -7.16 -22.42
N ASP A 374 -31.41 -6.89 -23.73
CA ASP A 374 -30.63 -5.76 -24.27
C ASP A 374 -31.27 -4.41 -23.92
N GLU A 375 -32.60 -4.31 -23.98
CA GLU A 375 -33.34 -3.12 -23.55
C GLU A 375 -33.21 -2.90 -22.04
N VAL A 376 -33.27 -3.98 -21.26
CA VAL A 376 -33.08 -3.94 -19.81
C VAL A 376 -31.67 -3.48 -19.45
N LEU A 377 -30.63 -3.96 -20.16
CA LEU A 377 -29.25 -3.52 -19.97
C LEU A 377 -29.10 -2.02 -20.29
N LYS A 378 -29.63 -1.55 -21.42
CA LYS A 378 -29.57 -0.12 -21.78
C LYS A 378 -30.28 0.77 -20.77
N LYS A 379 -31.41 0.32 -20.23
CA LYS A 379 -32.09 1.02 -19.14
C LYS A 379 -31.27 1.02 -17.85
N LEU A 380 -30.64 -0.10 -17.52
CA LEU A 380 -29.79 -0.24 -16.33
C LEU A 380 -28.60 0.73 -16.39
N GLU A 381 -27.97 0.92 -17.55
CA GLU A 381 -26.90 1.94 -17.72
C GLU A 381 -27.35 3.33 -17.23
N GLY A 382 -28.55 3.76 -17.65
CA GLY A 382 -29.14 5.04 -17.23
C GLY A 382 -29.47 5.11 -15.74
N ASP A 383 -30.05 4.03 -15.19
CA ASP A 383 -30.38 3.93 -13.77
C ASP A 383 -29.12 3.99 -12.90
N LEU A 384 -28.05 3.26 -13.25
CA LEU A 384 -26.77 3.26 -12.53
C LEU A 384 -26.09 4.63 -12.57
N LYS A 385 -26.10 5.31 -13.72
CA LYS A 385 -25.57 6.68 -13.85
C LYS A 385 -26.29 7.67 -12.92
N LYS A 386 -27.61 7.53 -12.80
CA LYS A 386 -28.41 8.36 -11.89
C LYS A 386 -28.04 8.11 -10.42
N VAL A 387 -27.86 6.84 -10.03
CA VAL A 387 -27.44 6.47 -8.67
C VAL A 387 -26.01 6.91 -8.37
N ALA A 388 -25.05 6.70 -9.29
CA ALA A 388 -23.68 7.17 -9.14
C ALA A 388 -23.56 8.69 -8.97
N GLY A 389 -24.50 9.43 -9.56
CA GLY A 389 -24.65 10.87 -9.41
C GLY A 389 -25.11 11.35 -8.02
N SER A 390 -25.61 10.47 -7.13
CA SER A 390 -26.20 10.87 -5.84
C SER A 390 -25.20 10.92 -4.67
N VAL A 391 -24.06 10.24 -4.78
CA VAL A 391 -23.02 10.20 -3.73
C VAL A 391 -21.97 11.29 -3.94
N GLY A 392 -21.19 11.62 -2.91
CA GLY A 392 -20.12 12.64 -2.97
C GLY A 392 -20.62 14.10 -2.98
N ILE A 393 -19.71 15.05 -3.26
CA ILE A 393 -20.00 16.50 -3.34
C ILE A 393 -20.62 16.81 -4.71
N LYS A 394 -21.55 17.80 -4.79
CA LYS A 394 -22.26 18.26 -6.02
C LYS A 394 -21.40 18.05 -7.28
N LEU A 395 -21.69 16.96 -8.00
CA LEU A 395 -20.84 16.47 -9.07
C LEU A 395 -21.01 17.32 -10.34
N LYS A 396 -19.90 17.59 -11.04
CA LYS A 396 -19.99 18.00 -12.45
C LYS A 396 -20.59 16.83 -13.24
N LYS A 397 -21.39 17.11 -14.29
CA LYS A 397 -22.00 16.07 -15.16
C LYS A 397 -20.99 15.01 -15.63
N SER A 398 -19.71 15.40 -15.81
CA SER A 398 -18.62 14.50 -16.17
C SER A 398 -18.33 13.38 -15.17
N TYR A 399 -18.68 13.48 -13.89
CA TYR A 399 -18.36 12.43 -12.90
C TYR A 399 -19.50 11.40 -12.69
N THR A 400 -20.65 11.60 -13.34
CA THR A 400 -21.85 10.77 -13.12
C THR A 400 -21.73 9.34 -13.65
N HIS A 401 -20.75 9.06 -14.51
CA HIS A 401 -20.48 7.73 -15.06
C HIS A 401 -19.39 6.97 -14.28
N LEU A 402 -18.88 7.55 -13.18
CA LEU A 402 -17.83 6.95 -12.36
C LEU A 402 -18.43 6.29 -11.12
N VAL A 403 -17.90 5.13 -10.77
CA VAL A 403 -18.25 4.45 -9.50
C VAL A 403 -17.58 5.13 -8.32
N ALA A 404 -18.12 4.92 -7.12
CA ALA A 404 -17.53 5.39 -5.87
C ALA A 404 -17.03 4.20 -5.04
N PHE A 405 -15.72 4.10 -4.90
CA PHE A 405 -15.06 3.15 -4.01
C PHE A 405 -15.00 3.73 -2.60
N GLY A 406 -15.72 3.13 -1.62
CA GLY A 406 -15.60 3.48 -0.21
C GLY A 406 -14.36 2.83 0.38
N THR A 407 -13.38 3.62 0.81
CA THR A 407 -12.05 3.10 1.11
C THR A 407 -11.51 3.66 2.42
N ASN A 408 -10.70 2.85 3.12
CA ASN A 408 -9.97 3.22 4.34
C ASN A 408 -10.90 3.73 5.46
N PHE A 409 -12.00 3.02 5.68
CA PHE A 409 -12.82 3.23 6.88
C PHE A 409 -12.13 2.59 8.08
N ASP A 410 -11.61 3.40 9.01
CA ASP A 410 -10.90 2.91 10.20
C ASP A 410 -11.91 2.28 11.18
N VAL A 411 -11.67 1.03 11.59
CA VAL A 411 -12.53 0.35 12.59
C VAL A 411 -11.96 0.40 14.01
N GLU A 412 -10.81 1.03 14.19
CA GLU A 412 -10.20 1.25 15.51
C GLU A 412 -10.32 2.73 15.91
N GLU A 413 -11.55 3.15 16.20
CA GLU A 413 -11.90 4.51 16.66
C GLU A 413 -12.24 4.48 18.16
N ARG A 414 -11.45 5.17 18.98
CA ARG A 414 -11.64 5.24 20.44
C ARG A 414 -12.58 6.40 20.76
N LEU A 415 -13.60 6.16 21.58
CA LEU A 415 -14.44 7.24 22.09
C LEU A 415 -13.68 8.09 23.12
N ALA A 416 -14.20 9.28 23.42
CA ALA A 416 -13.57 10.26 24.30
C ALA A 416 -13.30 9.76 25.73
N ASP A 417 -13.94 8.68 26.17
CA ASP A 417 -13.70 8.02 27.45
C ASP A 417 -12.57 6.98 27.41
N THR A 418 -11.96 6.76 26.23
CA THR A 418 -10.68 6.08 25.94
C THR A 418 -10.64 4.59 26.23
N LYS A 419 -11.59 4.09 27.03
CA LYS A 419 -11.81 2.68 27.36
C LYS A 419 -12.73 1.97 26.38
N THR A 420 -13.50 2.70 25.55
CA THR A 420 -14.45 2.09 24.62
C THR A 420 -14.12 2.41 23.16
N PHE A 421 -14.27 1.40 22.30
CA PHE A 421 -14.18 1.57 20.85
C PHE A 421 -15.58 1.79 20.27
N ARG A 422 -15.73 2.74 19.35
CA ARG A 422 -16.99 2.92 18.61
C ARG A 422 -17.41 1.64 17.89
N PHE A 423 -16.45 0.86 17.42
CA PHE A 423 -16.64 -0.39 16.68
C PHE A 423 -16.20 -1.62 17.50
N ALA A 424 -16.60 -1.68 18.77
CA ALA A 424 -16.19 -2.74 19.69
C ALA A 424 -16.53 -4.16 19.17
N SER A 425 -17.69 -4.36 18.54
CA SER A 425 -18.06 -5.65 17.94
C SER A 425 -17.13 -6.07 16.80
N GLN A 426 -16.73 -5.14 15.95
CA GLN A 426 -15.84 -5.38 14.83
C GLN A 426 -14.43 -5.72 15.34
N MET A 427 -13.95 -4.97 16.34
CA MET A 427 -12.66 -5.26 16.98
C MET A 427 -12.66 -6.61 17.70
N ALA A 428 -13.78 -7.02 18.32
CA ALA A 428 -13.89 -8.34 18.93
C ALA A 428 -13.73 -9.48 17.91
N GLU A 429 -14.24 -9.32 16.68
CA GLU A 429 -14.03 -10.28 15.59
C GLU A 429 -12.57 -10.24 15.06
N ILE A 430 -12.00 -9.04 14.89
CA ILE A 430 -10.60 -8.88 14.43
C ILE A 430 -9.61 -9.49 15.44
N ASN A 431 -9.89 -9.39 16.73
CA ASN A 431 -9.04 -9.95 17.78
C ASN A 431 -9.05 -11.50 17.83
N LYS A 432 -9.90 -12.18 17.03
CA LYS A 432 -9.89 -13.65 16.90
C LYS A 432 -8.80 -14.16 15.95
N PHE A 433 -8.25 -13.30 15.10
CA PHE A 433 -7.19 -13.69 14.17
C PHE A 433 -5.94 -14.12 14.95
N LYS A 434 -5.30 -15.22 14.53
CA LYS A 434 -4.06 -15.71 15.15
C LYS A 434 -2.94 -14.67 15.00
N ALA A 435 -1.95 -14.73 15.90
CA ALA A 435 -0.90 -13.72 16.03
C ALA A 435 -0.24 -13.33 14.68
N PHE A 436 0.09 -14.30 13.82
CA PHE A 436 0.73 -14.02 12.52
C PHE A 436 -0.20 -13.35 11.48
N LEU A 437 -1.51 -13.34 11.71
CA LEU A 437 -2.51 -12.64 10.90
C LEU A 437 -3.10 -11.42 11.61
N SER A 438 -2.73 -11.17 12.87
CA SER A 438 -3.29 -10.11 13.70
C SER A 438 -2.73 -8.74 13.34
N PRO A 439 -3.53 -7.66 13.38
CA PRO A 439 -3.03 -6.30 13.23
C PRO A 439 -2.13 -5.86 14.40
N HIS A 440 -2.16 -6.59 15.52
CA HIS A 440 -1.48 -6.27 16.77
C HIS A 440 -0.45 -7.35 17.15
N GLY A 441 0.46 -7.03 18.08
CA GLY A 441 1.47 -7.97 18.57
C GLY A 441 2.62 -8.24 17.59
N ASN A 442 2.86 -7.31 16.66
CA ASN A 442 3.88 -7.41 15.63
C ASN A 442 4.79 -6.16 15.64
N LEU A 443 5.73 -6.01 14.69
CA LEU A 443 6.67 -4.88 14.64
C LEU A 443 6.01 -3.50 14.74
N LEU A 444 4.76 -3.37 14.25
CA LEU A 444 4.02 -2.12 14.27
C LEU A 444 3.60 -1.67 15.68
N GLY A 445 3.58 -2.60 16.64
CA GLY A 445 3.34 -2.31 18.06
C GLY A 445 4.45 -1.48 18.70
N PHE A 446 5.67 -1.53 18.15
CA PHE A 446 6.80 -0.73 18.62
C PHE A 446 6.77 0.72 18.12
N THR A 447 5.81 1.12 17.27
CA THR A 447 5.65 2.52 16.87
C THR A 447 5.02 3.39 17.98
N LYS A 448 4.32 2.75 18.93
CA LYS A 448 3.61 3.38 20.07
C LYS A 448 2.59 4.45 19.68
N VAL A 449 2.26 4.56 18.40
CA VAL A 449 1.26 5.48 17.87
C VAL A 449 0.39 4.76 16.87
N SER A 450 -0.82 5.25 16.68
CA SER A 450 -1.64 4.79 15.58
C SER A 450 -1.23 5.49 14.28
N LEU A 451 -0.85 4.69 13.28
CA LEU A 451 -0.55 5.12 11.92
C LEU A 451 -1.66 4.64 11.00
N ARG A 452 -2.53 5.57 10.57
CA ARG A 452 -3.61 5.29 9.61
C ARG A 452 -3.05 4.63 8.35
N GLY A 453 -3.71 3.56 7.91
CA GLY A 453 -3.27 2.79 6.74
C GLY A 453 -1.99 2.00 6.95
N LEU A 454 -1.59 1.76 8.22
CA LEU A 454 -0.49 0.86 8.55
C LEU A 454 -0.91 -0.13 9.65
N ASN A 455 -1.14 0.35 10.87
CA ASN A 455 -1.38 -0.50 12.04
C ASN A 455 -2.82 -0.46 12.54
N LYS A 456 -3.75 -0.03 11.68
CA LYS A 456 -5.18 -0.01 11.94
C LYS A 456 -5.91 -0.88 10.91
N PRO A 457 -6.80 -1.77 11.36
CA PRO A 457 -7.75 -2.44 10.48
C PRO A 457 -8.66 -1.44 9.76
N GLN A 458 -8.89 -1.71 8.48
CA GLN A 458 -9.70 -0.87 7.60
C GLN A 458 -10.74 -1.67 6.83
N ILE A 459 -11.91 -1.06 6.61
CA ILE A 459 -12.98 -1.59 5.75
C ILE A 459 -12.96 -0.90 4.39
N TYR A 460 -13.27 -1.70 3.38
CA TYR A 460 -13.41 -1.32 1.99
C TYR A 460 -14.76 -1.80 1.47
N TRP A 461 -15.58 -0.88 0.94
CA TRP A 461 -16.84 -1.20 0.29
C TRP A 461 -16.72 -0.96 -1.20
N LYS A 462 -17.01 -1.99 -1.97
CA LYS A 462 -16.69 -2.03 -3.39
C LYS A 462 -17.94 -2.38 -4.19
N VAL A 463 -18.19 -1.60 -5.22
CA VAL A 463 -19.10 -1.95 -6.31
C VAL A 463 -18.27 -2.49 -7.50
N PRO A 464 -18.88 -3.10 -8.52
CA PRO A 464 -18.14 -3.52 -9.70
C PRO A 464 -17.30 -2.39 -10.33
N GLY A 465 -16.03 -2.66 -10.58
CA GLY A 465 -15.05 -1.72 -11.15
C GLY A 465 -14.25 -0.90 -10.14
N CYS A 466 -14.48 -1.07 -8.83
CA CYS A 466 -13.63 -0.44 -7.80
C CYS A 466 -12.21 -1.04 -7.81
N ARG A 467 -11.19 -0.19 -7.92
CA ARG A 467 -9.77 -0.57 -8.00
C ARG A 467 -8.97 -0.08 -6.79
N THR A 468 -8.07 -0.93 -6.32
CA THR A 468 -6.86 -0.52 -5.60
C THR A 468 -5.71 -0.64 -6.59
N CYS A 469 -5.08 0.48 -6.93
CA CYS A 469 -3.98 0.54 -7.90
C CYS A 469 -2.75 -0.26 -7.44
N ALA A 470 -1.83 -0.52 -8.36
CA ALA A 470 -0.61 -1.27 -8.06
C ALA A 470 0.29 -0.52 -7.09
N HIS A 471 0.70 -1.23 -6.05
CA HIS A 471 1.56 -0.70 -5.01
C HIS A 471 2.34 -1.83 -4.34
N LEU A 472 3.41 -1.43 -3.65
CA LEU A 472 4.02 -2.20 -2.59
C LEU A 472 3.35 -1.77 -1.29
N GLU A 473 3.14 -2.69 -0.35
CA GLU A 473 2.80 -2.28 1.01
C GLU A 473 3.91 -1.37 1.58
N ASN A 474 3.53 -0.50 2.52
CA ASN A 474 4.46 0.44 3.13
C ASN A 474 5.67 -0.31 3.73
N ASN A 475 6.89 0.08 3.33
CA ASN A 475 8.13 -0.59 3.72
C ASN A 475 8.15 -2.11 3.42
N GLY A 476 7.40 -2.57 2.43
CA GLY A 476 7.34 -4.00 2.07
C GLY A 476 6.80 -4.89 3.20
N LEU A 477 5.94 -4.35 4.06
CA LEU A 477 5.19 -5.14 5.04
C LEU A 477 4.36 -6.23 4.36
N GLY A 478 4.10 -7.32 5.08
CA GLY A 478 3.00 -8.20 4.71
C GLY A 478 1.65 -7.49 4.88
N SER A 479 0.61 -8.02 4.24
CA SER A 479 -0.77 -7.61 4.50
C SER A 479 -1.73 -8.78 4.39
N ILE A 480 -2.88 -8.61 5.03
CA ILE A 480 -4.00 -9.54 4.87
C ILE A 480 -5.21 -8.77 4.35
N ASN A 481 -6.07 -9.46 3.62
CA ASN A 481 -7.36 -8.99 3.21
C ASN A 481 -8.40 -10.11 3.33
N TYR A 482 -9.40 -9.97 4.17
CA TYR A 482 -10.51 -10.93 4.26
C TYR A 482 -11.73 -10.40 3.49
N ASN A 483 -12.26 -11.22 2.59
CA ASN A 483 -13.43 -10.88 1.79
C ASN A 483 -14.71 -11.30 2.52
N ILE A 484 -15.44 -10.32 3.08
CA ILE A 484 -16.74 -10.51 3.74
C ILE A 484 -17.82 -10.89 2.71
N GLY A 485 -17.66 -10.49 1.44
CA GLY A 485 -18.61 -10.79 0.38
C GLY A 485 -19.74 -9.76 0.23
N PRO A 486 -20.80 -10.10 -0.54
CA PRO A 486 -21.06 -11.41 -1.16
C PRO A 486 -20.31 -11.66 -2.48
N GLY A 487 -19.64 -10.65 -3.03
CA GLY A 487 -18.96 -10.69 -4.31
C GLY A 487 -17.50 -11.14 -4.26
N THR A 488 -16.86 -11.17 -5.43
CA THR A 488 -15.44 -11.55 -5.59
C THR A 488 -14.53 -10.36 -5.89
N CYS A 489 -13.25 -10.49 -5.53
CA CYS A 489 -12.18 -9.59 -5.93
C CYS A 489 -11.16 -10.31 -6.81
N ILE A 490 -10.69 -9.64 -7.86
CA ILE A 490 -9.60 -10.11 -8.71
C ILE A 490 -8.32 -9.47 -8.22
N TRP A 491 -7.33 -10.31 -7.94
CA TRP A 491 -6.04 -9.94 -7.41
C TRP A 491 -4.95 -10.19 -8.44
N TYR A 492 -3.94 -9.34 -8.35
CA TYR A 492 -2.71 -9.45 -9.11
C TYR A 492 -1.54 -9.29 -8.18
N GLY A 493 -0.41 -9.91 -8.50
CA GLY A 493 0.84 -9.54 -7.86
C GLY A 493 2.09 -10.01 -8.57
N ILE A 494 3.18 -9.35 -8.20
CA ILE A 494 4.55 -9.58 -8.67
C ILE A 494 5.39 -9.88 -7.42
N PRO A 495 6.00 -11.07 -7.34
CA PRO A 495 6.87 -11.43 -6.23
C PRO A 495 8.08 -10.50 -6.04
N LEU A 496 8.62 -10.47 -4.81
CA LEU A 496 9.73 -9.59 -4.41
C LEU A 496 10.96 -9.75 -5.33
N GLU A 497 11.31 -10.98 -5.70
CA GLU A 497 12.47 -11.29 -6.53
C GLU A 497 12.39 -10.68 -7.95
N TRP A 498 11.18 -10.31 -8.39
CA TRP A 498 10.90 -9.65 -9.66
C TRP A 498 10.53 -8.17 -9.55
N ALA A 499 10.44 -7.63 -8.32
CA ALA A 499 9.92 -6.29 -8.06
C ALA A 499 10.75 -5.19 -8.76
N GLY A 500 12.08 -5.28 -8.77
CA GLY A 500 12.96 -4.35 -9.46
C GLY A 500 12.83 -4.38 -10.98
N LYS A 501 12.67 -5.56 -11.58
CA LYS A 501 12.38 -5.68 -13.03
C LYS A 501 11.04 -5.03 -13.37
N PHE A 502 10.02 -5.23 -12.53
CA PHE A 502 8.74 -4.54 -12.66
C PHE A 502 8.85 -3.03 -12.47
N GLN A 503 9.64 -2.53 -11.52
CA GLN A 503 9.90 -1.10 -11.33
C GLN A 503 10.61 -0.47 -12.54
N LYS A 504 11.51 -1.20 -13.22
CA LYS A 504 12.10 -0.75 -14.49
C LYS A 504 11.06 -0.66 -15.61
N LEU A 505 10.15 -1.64 -15.71
CA LEU A 505 9.04 -1.59 -16.67
C LEU A 505 8.10 -0.41 -16.37
N LEU A 506 7.73 -0.22 -15.10
CA LEU A 506 6.99 0.97 -14.64
C LEU A 506 7.70 2.26 -15.07
N LYS A 507 9.03 2.31 -14.92
CA LYS A 507 9.82 3.45 -15.37
C LYS A 507 9.68 3.71 -16.87
N LYS A 508 9.81 2.67 -17.68
CA LYS A 508 9.61 2.73 -19.15
C LYS A 508 8.19 3.20 -19.51
N ARG A 509 7.17 2.81 -18.73
CA ARG A 509 5.75 3.06 -19.02
C ARG A 509 5.16 4.35 -18.44
N LEU A 510 5.78 4.97 -17.43
CA LEU A 510 5.30 6.25 -16.86
C LEU A 510 6.20 7.45 -17.24
N GLY A 511 7.42 7.24 -17.77
CA GLY A 511 8.32 8.29 -18.31
C GLY A 511 9.50 8.69 -17.39
N GLU A 512 10.44 9.51 -17.87
CA GLU A 512 11.72 9.76 -17.17
C GLU A 512 11.67 10.56 -15.85
N ASP A 513 10.63 11.38 -15.60
CA ASP A 513 10.47 12.21 -14.37
C ASP A 513 10.04 11.39 -13.12
N LEU A 514 10.54 10.15 -13.02
CA LEU A 514 9.93 9.11 -12.21
C LEU A 514 10.36 9.09 -10.74
N GLY A 515 11.28 9.96 -10.31
CA GLY A 515 11.84 9.95 -8.95
C GLY A 515 10.76 9.71 -7.89
N LYS A 516 9.75 10.58 -7.82
CA LYS A 516 8.62 10.43 -6.87
C LYS A 516 7.54 9.45 -7.33
N ALA A 517 7.43 9.22 -8.63
CA ALA A 517 6.27 8.59 -9.25
C ALA A 517 6.14 7.08 -8.99
N LEU A 518 7.24 6.37 -8.68
CA LEU A 518 7.19 4.93 -8.42
C LEU A 518 6.27 4.58 -7.25
N HIS A 519 6.33 5.41 -6.21
CA HIS A 519 5.63 5.24 -4.93
C HIS A 519 4.50 6.24 -4.72
N SER A 520 4.30 7.20 -5.65
CA SER A 520 3.30 8.27 -5.50
C SER A 520 2.27 8.39 -6.62
N ASN A 521 2.35 7.59 -7.68
CA ASN A 521 1.39 7.63 -8.78
C ASN A 521 0.45 6.42 -8.74
N ASP A 522 -0.77 6.66 -9.22
CA ASP A 522 -1.75 5.62 -9.47
C ASP A 522 -1.54 5.00 -10.85
N TYR A 523 -1.29 3.70 -10.87
CA TYR A 523 -1.14 2.95 -12.11
C TYR A 523 -1.83 1.58 -12.06
N TRP A 524 -2.31 1.17 -13.22
CA TRP A 524 -2.88 -0.14 -13.50
C TRP A 524 -2.06 -0.81 -14.60
N PRO A 525 -1.18 -1.75 -14.23
CA PRO A 525 -0.28 -2.41 -15.17
C PRO A 525 -1.01 -3.23 -16.25
N SER A 526 -0.42 -3.28 -17.45
CA SER A 526 -0.91 -4.14 -18.54
C SER A 526 -0.40 -5.58 -18.34
N GLU A 527 -1.31 -6.55 -18.28
CA GLU A 527 -0.96 -7.98 -18.20
C GLU A 527 -0.09 -8.40 -19.41
N GLU A 528 -0.48 -8.01 -20.62
CA GLU A 528 0.23 -8.32 -21.86
C GLU A 528 1.69 -7.84 -21.80
N GLU A 529 1.91 -6.58 -21.40
CA GLU A 529 3.25 -5.99 -21.38
C GLU A 529 4.13 -6.55 -20.24
N ILE A 530 3.52 -6.98 -19.12
CA ILE A 530 4.23 -7.69 -18.04
C ILE A 530 4.72 -9.06 -18.55
N ILE A 531 3.84 -9.80 -19.21
CA ILE A 531 4.14 -11.13 -19.74
C ILE A 531 5.17 -11.04 -20.86
N GLU A 532 5.07 -10.06 -21.75
CA GLU A 532 6.05 -9.79 -22.81
C GLU A 532 7.44 -9.43 -22.26
N GLU A 533 7.51 -8.70 -21.14
CA GLU A 533 8.78 -8.39 -20.46
C GLU A 533 9.35 -9.62 -19.72
N GLY A 534 8.61 -10.74 -19.68
CA GLY A 534 9.01 -11.97 -18.99
C GLY A 534 9.06 -11.76 -17.48
N ILE A 535 8.07 -11.07 -16.92
CA ILE A 535 7.87 -10.94 -15.48
C ILE A 535 6.71 -11.89 -15.11
N PRO A 536 6.88 -12.78 -14.12
CA PRO A 536 5.81 -13.67 -13.69
C PRO A 536 4.67 -12.90 -13.03
N LEU A 537 3.45 -13.19 -13.47
CA LEU A 537 2.24 -12.54 -12.97
C LEU A 537 1.39 -13.53 -12.18
N GLN A 538 1.19 -13.27 -10.89
CA GLN A 538 0.18 -13.95 -10.11
C GLN A 538 -1.17 -13.26 -10.36
N LYS A 539 -2.20 -14.02 -10.75
CA LYS A 539 -3.57 -13.51 -10.91
C LYS A 539 -4.55 -14.52 -10.35
N PHE A 540 -5.46 -14.10 -9.46
CA PHE A 540 -6.42 -15.03 -8.83
C PHE A 540 -7.72 -14.34 -8.42
N CYS A 541 -8.72 -15.15 -8.07
CA CYS A 541 -10.04 -14.70 -7.63
C CYS A 541 -10.24 -15.00 -6.15
N GLN A 542 -10.38 -13.96 -5.33
CA GLN A 542 -10.72 -14.06 -3.91
C GLN A 542 -12.24 -14.12 -3.76
N LYS A 543 -12.76 -15.25 -3.27
CA LYS A 543 -14.19 -15.47 -3.03
C LYS A 543 -14.60 -14.99 -1.62
N PRO A 544 -15.91 -14.81 -1.34
CA PRO A 544 -16.37 -14.57 0.03
C PRO A 544 -15.85 -15.65 0.99
N GLY A 545 -15.41 -15.22 2.17
CA GLY A 545 -14.81 -16.08 3.18
C GLY A 545 -13.34 -16.46 2.94
N ASP A 546 -12.75 -16.09 1.80
CA ASP A 546 -11.32 -16.25 1.57
C ASP A 546 -10.54 -15.06 2.17
N LEU A 547 -9.47 -15.36 2.91
CA LEU A 547 -8.41 -14.39 3.23
C LEU A 547 -7.32 -14.46 2.17
N ALA A 548 -7.02 -13.33 1.53
CA ALA A 548 -5.81 -13.15 0.75
C ALA A 548 -4.67 -12.68 1.68
N TYR A 549 -3.56 -13.40 1.67
CA TYR A 549 -2.32 -13.00 2.33
C TYR A 549 -1.35 -12.48 1.27
N VAL A 550 -0.71 -11.35 1.53
CA VAL A 550 0.34 -10.75 0.71
C VAL A 550 1.63 -10.76 1.52
N GLY A 551 2.65 -11.44 1.00
CA GLY A 551 3.96 -11.58 1.62
C GLY A 551 4.87 -10.38 1.40
N ASN A 552 5.98 -10.37 2.13
CA ASN A 552 6.91 -9.26 2.24
C ASN A 552 7.37 -8.75 0.86
N GLY A 553 7.16 -7.46 0.60
CA GLY A 553 7.65 -6.82 -0.61
C GLY A 553 7.00 -7.31 -1.93
N THR A 554 5.84 -7.97 -1.86
CA THR A 554 5.06 -8.33 -3.05
C THR A 554 4.31 -7.10 -3.57
N TYR A 555 4.53 -6.73 -4.83
CA TYR A 555 3.69 -5.75 -5.52
C TYR A 555 2.34 -6.37 -5.80
N HIS A 556 1.26 -5.63 -5.61
CA HIS A 556 -0.09 -6.15 -5.88
C HIS A 556 -1.09 -5.05 -6.24
N TRP A 557 -2.17 -5.44 -6.92
CA TRP A 557 -3.33 -4.59 -7.22
C TRP A 557 -4.60 -5.42 -7.25
N VAL A 558 -5.74 -4.74 -7.06
CA VAL A 558 -7.02 -5.41 -6.84
C VAL A 558 -8.14 -4.69 -7.58
N GLN A 559 -9.05 -5.44 -8.19
CA GLN A 559 -10.33 -4.91 -8.66
C GLN A 559 -11.47 -5.74 -8.10
N SER A 560 -12.48 -5.10 -7.53
CA SER A 560 -13.77 -5.76 -7.31
C SER A 560 -14.55 -5.79 -8.60
N ASN A 561 -15.01 -6.97 -8.98
CA ASN A 561 -15.92 -7.13 -10.09
C ASN A 561 -17.37 -7.27 -9.63
N ASP A 562 -17.61 -7.38 -8.33
CA ASP A 562 -18.93 -7.59 -7.76
C ASP A 562 -19.18 -6.59 -6.62
N PHE A 563 -20.37 -6.63 -6.01
CA PHE A 563 -20.62 -5.94 -4.75
C PHE A 563 -19.93 -6.69 -3.61
N THR A 564 -19.01 -6.05 -2.90
CA THR A 564 -18.36 -6.71 -1.77
C THR A 564 -17.86 -5.76 -0.69
N THR A 565 -17.66 -6.32 0.50
CA THR A 565 -16.97 -5.70 1.63
C THR A 565 -15.68 -6.48 1.91
N ASN A 566 -14.58 -5.76 2.14
CA ASN A 566 -13.33 -6.36 2.60
C ASN A 566 -12.87 -5.68 3.89
N ILE A 567 -12.24 -6.46 4.77
CA ILE A 567 -11.40 -5.94 5.87
C ILE A 567 -9.93 -6.21 5.53
N SER A 568 -9.05 -5.27 5.88
CA SER A 568 -7.62 -5.36 5.57
C SER A 568 -6.77 -4.64 6.61
N TRP A 569 -5.54 -5.11 6.81
CA TRP A 569 -4.49 -4.43 7.57
C TRP A 569 -3.11 -4.96 7.16
N ASN A 570 -2.06 -4.20 7.50
CA ASN A 570 -0.69 -4.69 7.39
C ASN A 570 -0.32 -5.57 8.59
N ILE A 571 0.61 -6.49 8.33
CA ILE A 571 1.24 -7.34 9.33
C ILE A 571 2.75 -7.15 9.20
N GLY A 572 3.42 -6.89 10.32
CA GLY A 572 4.87 -6.76 10.37
C GLY A 572 5.46 -7.86 11.22
N GLN A 573 5.52 -9.10 10.71
CA GLN A 573 6.02 -10.23 11.50
C GLN A 573 7.41 -9.92 12.08
N PRO A 574 7.65 -10.15 13.39
CA PRO A 574 8.94 -9.86 14.01
C PRO A 574 9.97 -10.94 13.61
N THR A 575 10.37 -10.93 12.35
CA THR A 575 11.31 -11.87 11.74
C THR A 575 12.43 -11.09 11.06
N PHE A 576 13.59 -11.72 10.91
CA PHE A 576 14.70 -11.17 10.13
C PHE A 576 14.24 -10.73 8.73
N VAL A 577 13.54 -11.60 7.99
CA VAL A 577 13.10 -11.34 6.61
C VAL A 577 12.25 -10.07 6.52
N GLN A 578 11.24 -9.91 7.39
CA GLN A 578 10.38 -8.74 7.36
C GLN A 578 11.15 -7.44 7.64
N LEU A 579 12.02 -7.43 8.66
CA LEU A 579 12.79 -6.23 9.00
C LEU A 579 13.85 -5.91 7.93
N ALA A 580 14.49 -6.93 7.36
CA ALA A 580 15.43 -6.77 6.26
C ALA A 580 14.75 -6.22 5.00
N THR A 581 13.57 -6.72 4.63
CA THR A 581 12.77 -6.16 3.55
C THR A 581 12.42 -4.70 3.83
N ALA A 582 12.02 -4.36 5.06
CA ALA A 582 11.70 -2.97 5.43
C ALA A 582 12.90 -2.03 5.34
N ALA A 583 14.09 -2.49 5.71
CA ALA A 583 15.35 -1.77 5.54
C ALA A 583 15.70 -1.53 4.07
N VAL A 584 15.62 -2.56 3.22
CA VAL A 584 15.89 -2.46 1.78
C VAL A 584 14.90 -1.54 1.08
N VAL A 585 13.61 -1.66 1.40
CA VAL A 585 12.55 -0.81 0.81
C VAL A 585 12.68 0.64 1.28
N ASN A 586 13.10 0.88 2.53
CA ASN A 586 13.43 2.23 2.99
C ASN A 586 14.52 2.88 2.12
N ASP A 587 15.59 2.14 1.84
CA ASP A 587 16.68 2.64 1.01
C ASP A 587 16.24 2.83 -0.45
N ASN A 588 15.33 1.98 -0.96
CA ASN A 588 14.66 2.21 -2.23
C ASN A 588 13.80 3.48 -2.24
N TYR A 589 13.11 3.81 -1.14
CA TYR A 589 12.40 5.08 -1.00
C TYR A 589 13.35 6.27 -1.03
N LEU A 590 14.50 6.20 -0.33
CA LEU A 590 15.52 7.25 -0.34
C LEU A 590 16.05 7.50 -1.76
N ALA A 591 16.41 6.44 -2.48
CA ALA A 591 16.88 6.54 -3.87
C ALA A 591 15.80 7.09 -4.83
N ASN A 592 14.53 6.99 -4.44
CA ASN A 592 13.38 7.50 -5.19
C ASN A 592 12.72 8.72 -4.50
N GLN A 593 13.47 9.47 -3.68
CA GLN A 593 13.04 10.74 -3.09
C GLN A 593 11.65 10.68 -2.42
N THR A 594 11.35 9.55 -1.78
CA THR A 594 10.13 9.23 -1.06
C THR A 594 10.46 9.02 0.42
N TYR A 595 9.48 9.20 1.31
CA TYR A 595 9.67 9.05 2.75
C TYR A 595 9.16 7.68 3.23
N SER A 596 9.78 7.16 4.28
CA SER A 596 9.31 5.96 4.97
C SER A 596 8.13 6.29 5.89
N ILE A 597 7.07 5.50 5.84
CA ILE A 597 5.97 5.59 6.83
C ILE A 597 6.38 4.83 8.10
N MET A 598 7.11 3.73 7.98
CA MET A 598 7.54 2.97 9.15
C MET A 598 8.70 3.68 9.87
N PRO A 599 8.56 4.05 11.15
CA PRO A 599 9.62 4.71 11.92
C PRO A 599 10.66 3.67 12.39
N LEU A 600 11.48 3.18 11.47
CA LEU A 600 12.39 2.05 11.70
C LEU A 600 13.35 2.29 12.89
N GLU A 601 13.87 3.50 13.07
CA GLU A 601 14.71 3.85 14.24
C GLU A 601 13.93 3.63 15.54
N THR A 602 12.72 4.19 15.65
CA THR A 602 11.86 4.04 16.84
C THR A 602 11.52 2.58 17.11
N ILE A 603 11.22 1.80 16.08
CA ILE A 603 10.91 0.37 16.22
C ILE A 603 12.11 -0.39 16.78
N CYS A 604 13.29 -0.22 16.18
CA CYS A 604 14.51 -0.90 16.63
C CYS A 604 14.85 -0.54 18.08
N TRP A 605 14.85 0.76 18.43
CA TRP A 605 15.16 1.19 19.79
C TRP A 605 14.14 0.69 20.81
N ASN A 606 12.84 0.70 20.49
CA ASN A 606 11.83 0.19 21.41
C ASN A 606 11.93 -1.34 21.59
N MET A 607 12.31 -2.10 20.56
CA MET A 607 12.61 -3.53 20.71
C MET A 607 13.75 -3.76 21.70
N ILE A 608 14.80 -2.95 21.65
CA ILE A 608 15.96 -3.02 22.56
C ILE A 608 15.53 -2.65 23.98
N ILE A 609 14.88 -1.50 24.14
CA ILE A 609 14.47 -0.94 25.44
C ILE A 609 13.48 -1.86 26.16
N GLU A 610 12.55 -2.47 25.41
CA GLU A 610 11.53 -3.37 25.97
C GLU A 610 12.04 -4.81 26.16
N GLY A 611 13.29 -5.11 25.76
CA GLY A 611 13.88 -6.44 25.89
C GLY A 611 13.14 -7.49 25.04
N PHE A 612 12.73 -7.14 23.82
CA PHE A 612 12.04 -8.06 22.93
C PHE A 612 12.95 -9.22 22.54
N GLU A 613 12.42 -10.45 22.64
CA GLU A 613 13.15 -11.66 22.26
C GLU A 613 13.31 -11.76 20.75
N MET A 614 14.54 -11.98 20.28
CA MET A 614 14.90 -12.01 18.87
C MET A 614 15.82 -13.20 18.60
N ASP A 615 15.65 -13.84 17.44
CA ASP A 615 16.66 -14.76 16.94
C ASP A 615 17.98 -14.02 16.63
N GLN A 616 19.07 -14.77 16.47
CA GLN A 616 20.40 -14.21 16.30
C GLN A 616 20.51 -13.26 15.10
N ARG A 617 19.91 -13.61 13.96
CA ARG A 617 19.97 -12.80 12.73
C ARG A 617 19.19 -11.50 12.89
N MET A 618 18.03 -11.57 13.52
CA MET A 618 17.20 -10.40 13.81
C MET A 618 17.88 -9.49 14.84
N LYS A 619 18.48 -10.05 15.89
CA LYS A 619 19.22 -9.31 16.92
C LYS A 619 20.40 -8.55 16.30
N GLU A 620 21.15 -9.21 15.42
CA GLU A 620 22.24 -8.59 14.67
C GLU A 620 21.76 -7.44 13.78
N LEU A 621 20.66 -7.63 13.05
CA LEU A 621 20.06 -6.59 12.22
C LEU A 621 19.62 -5.38 13.04
N VAL A 622 18.87 -5.61 14.13
CA VAL A 622 18.42 -4.54 15.03
C VAL A 622 19.60 -3.79 15.62
N LYS A 623 20.65 -4.49 16.07
CA LYS A 623 21.87 -3.85 16.61
C LYS A 623 22.54 -2.98 15.55
N ARG A 624 22.74 -3.48 14.32
CA ARG A 624 23.34 -2.72 13.22
C ARG A 624 22.52 -1.47 12.86
N MET A 625 21.20 -1.57 12.80
CA MET A 625 20.32 -0.42 12.55
C MET A 625 20.40 0.61 13.69
N ALA A 626 20.44 0.15 14.95
CA ALA A 626 20.60 1.01 16.12
C ALA A 626 21.98 1.69 16.17
N MET A 627 23.07 1.01 15.78
CA MET A 627 24.41 1.60 15.65
C MET A 627 24.42 2.78 14.68
N ARG A 628 23.78 2.62 13.51
CA ARG A 628 23.64 3.72 12.52
C ARG A 628 22.80 4.87 13.07
N SER A 629 21.73 4.56 13.80
CA SER A 629 20.87 5.54 14.45
C SER A 629 21.59 6.30 15.58
N LEU A 630 22.43 5.63 16.37
CA LEU A 630 23.26 6.24 17.41
C LEU A 630 24.24 7.26 16.82
N SER A 631 24.96 6.86 15.76
CA SER A 631 25.86 7.73 15.01
C SER A 631 25.13 8.98 14.46
N LYS A 632 23.97 8.79 13.81
CA LYS A 632 23.13 9.90 13.34
C LYS A 632 22.71 10.82 14.48
N THR A 633 22.29 10.24 15.61
CA THR A 633 21.82 10.99 16.78
C THR A 633 22.97 11.84 17.35
N GLN A 634 24.18 11.29 17.46
CA GLN A 634 25.35 12.08 17.87
C GLN A 634 25.64 13.23 16.89
N SER A 635 25.60 12.98 15.57
CA SER A 635 25.79 14.03 14.56
C SER A 635 24.74 15.16 14.69
N GLN A 636 23.49 14.83 15.03
CA GLN A 636 22.45 15.82 15.30
C GLN A 636 22.73 16.63 16.57
N LEU A 637 23.19 15.97 17.65
CA LEU A 637 23.59 16.64 18.89
C LEU A 637 24.69 17.67 18.62
N ASP A 638 25.75 17.26 17.92
CA ASP A 638 26.88 18.13 17.58
C ASP A 638 26.42 19.35 16.77
N PHE A 639 25.51 19.14 15.82
CA PHE A 639 24.90 20.22 15.05
C PHE A 639 24.17 21.23 15.93
N PHE A 640 23.32 20.77 16.86
CA PHE A 640 22.58 21.66 17.75
C PHE A 640 23.49 22.41 18.73
N VAL A 641 24.49 21.73 19.30
CA VAL A 641 25.49 22.33 20.19
C VAL A 641 26.26 23.43 19.45
N LYS A 642 26.73 23.14 18.24
CA LYS A 642 27.47 24.11 17.41
C LYS A 642 26.64 25.36 17.07
N LYS A 643 25.35 25.18 16.79
CA LYS A 643 24.40 26.28 16.51
C LYS A 643 23.90 26.98 17.77
N ASN A 644 24.38 26.60 18.96
CA ASN A 644 23.94 27.09 20.26
C ASN A 644 22.41 26.97 20.46
N ILE A 645 21.83 25.87 19.97
CA ILE A 645 20.40 25.59 20.07
C ILE A 645 20.15 24.82 21.38
N LYS A 646 19.27 25.36 22.22
CA LYS A 646 18.88 24.70 23.46
C LYS A 646 18.11 23.41 23.19
N ILE A 647 18.60 22.32 23.76
CA ILE A 647 17.93 21.02 23.79
C ILE A 647 17.28 20.83 25.17
N PHE A 648 16.00 20.49 25.18
CA PHE A 648 15.24 20.14 26.39
C PHE A 648 15.40 18.64 26.67
N ALA A 649 15.70 18.32 27.93
CA ALA A 649 15.94 16.95 28.38
C ALA A 649 14.67 16.08 28.34
N PRO A 650 14.79 14.74 28.41
CA PRO A 650 13.62 13.85 28.44
C PRO A 650 12.62 14.18 29.55
N SER A 651 13.10 14.58 30.74
CA SER A 651 12.26 15.03 31.86
C SER A 651 11.42 16.28 31.57
N GLN A 652 11.77 17.01 30.52
CA GLN A 652 11.11 18.26 30.09
C GLN A 652 10.27 18.06 28.82
N LEU A 653 10.09 16.82 28.34
CA LEU A 653 9.23 16.51 27.20
C LEU A 653 7.87 17.16 27.35
N ASN A 654 7.49 17.97 26.35
CA ASN A 654 6.21 18.66 26.37
C ASN A 654 5.05 17.66 26.31
N LYS A 655 3.99 17.91 27.09
CA LYS A 655 2.71 17.22 26.96
C LYS A 655 2.14 17.49 25.56
N GLY A 656 2.31 16.55 24.64
CA GLY A 656 1.84 16.67 23.25
C GLY A 656 2.83 16.21 22.18
N ILE A 657 4.05 15.78 22.56
CA ILE A 657 4.96 15.07 21.65
C ILE A 657 4.59 13.58 21.67
N TYR A 658 4.32 13.01 20.51
CA TYR A 658 3.94 11.61 20.36
C TYR A 658 5.15 10.67 20.41
N GLY A 659 4.90 9.37 20.61
CA GLY A 659 5.92 8.32 20.59
C GLY A 659 6.61 8.13 19.23
N THR A 660 6.03 8.64 18.15
CA THR A 660 6.64 8.77 16.82
C THR A 660 6.23 10.11 16.24
N GLU A 661 7.19 10.90 15.77
CA GLU A 661 6.95 12.21 15.18
C GLU A 661 7.45 12.23 13.73
N ARG A 662 6.83 13.06 12.89
CA ARG A 662 7.26 13.26 11.51
C ARG A 662 7.39 14.72 11.17
N CYS A 663 8.37 15.06 10.35
CA CYS A 663 8.52 16.42 9.87
C CYS A 663 7.26 16.87 9.10
N ARG A 664 6.69 18.01 9.47
CA ARG A 664 5.50 18.59 8.83
C ARG A 664 5.65 18.85 7.33
N LEU A 665 6.86 19.17 6.86
CA LEU A 665 7.10 19.51 5.45
C LEU A 665 7.43 18.33 4.55
N CYS A 666 8.37 17.47 4.96
CA CYS A 666 8.83 16.34 4.14
C CYS A 666 8.31 14.97 4.59
N ALA A 667 7.57 14.90 5.69
CA ALA A 667 7.06 13.66 6.30
C ALA A 667 8.12 12.65 6.78
N ASP A 668 9.38 13.05 6.85
CA ASP A 668 10.47 12.20 7.35
C ASP A 668 10.28 11.88 8.85
N ASN A 669 10.67 10.67 9.28
CA ASN A 669 10.52 10.25 10.67
C ASN A 669 11.59 10.93 11.53
N LEU A 670 11.16 11.47 12.67
CA LEU A 670 12.03 12.14 13.63
C LEU A 670 12.32 11.19 14.80
N PHE A 671 13.58 10.79 14.93
CA PHE A 671 14.06 9.99 16.05
C PHE A 671 14.89 10.84 17.01
N ASN A 672 14.74 10.55 18.31
CA ASN A 672 15.31 11.22 19.48
C ASN A 672 15.11 12.74 19.57
N TYR A 673 15.73 13.53 18.68
CA TYR A 673 15.64 14.98 18.67
C TYR A 673 14.47 15.48 17.83
N ILE A 674 13.54 16.20 18.47
CA ILE A 674 12.30 16.71 17.87
C ILE A 674 12.32 18.24 17.88
N PRO A 675 12.77 18.89 16.79
CA PRO A 675 12.60 20.32 16.60
C PRO A 675 11.12 20.68 16.43
N LEU A 676 10.62 21.54 17.31
CA LEU A 676 9.26 22.06 17.29
C LEU A 676 9.26 23.55 17.00
N ILE A 677 8.41 23.97 16.07
CA ILE A 677 8.22 25.39 15.75
C ILE A 677 6.75 25.77 15.89
N SER A 678 6.51 26.91 16.54
CA SER A 678 5.17 27.48 16.68
C SER A 678 4.68 27.95 15.32
N THR A 679 3.62 27.32 14.83
CA THR A 679 3.06 27.64 13.52
C THR A 679 1.57 27.84 13.60
N TYR A 680 1.08 28.81 12.85
CA TYR A 680 -0.33 29.07 12.70
C TYR A 680 -1.06 27.82 12.16
N THR A 681 -2.17 27.48 12.80
CA THR A 681 -2.99 26.32 12.44
C THR A 681 -4.39 26.71 12.03
N SER A 682 -5.06 27.54 12.82
CA SER A 682 -6.42 28.02 12.56
C SER A 682 -6.69 29.29 13.35
N LYS A 683 -7.83 29.94 13.11
CA LYS A 683 -8.39 30.93 14.02
C LYS A 683 -9.27 30.23 15.04
N ASP A 684 -9.26 30.70 16.28
CA ASP A 684 -10.25 30.29 17.26
C ASP A 684 -11.63 30.72 16.74
N PRO A 685 -12.58 29.80 16.54
CA PRO A 685 -13.90 30.12 16.00
C PRO A 685 -14.74 31.02 16.93
N ARG A 686 -14.37 31.15 18.21
CA ARG A 686 -15.05 31.99 19.20
C ARG A 686 -14.43 33.39 19.30
N THR A 687 -13.11 33.49 19.24
CA THR A 687 -12.41 34.77 19.47
C THR A 687 -11.83 35.39 18.20
N GLY A 688 -11.70 34.62 17.11
CA GLY A 688 -11.07 35.06 15.86
C GLY A 688 -9.54 35.15 15.92
N GLU A 689 -8.94 34.90 17.08
CA GLU A 689 -7.49 34.98 17.30
C GLU A 689 -6.75 33.79 16.66
N PRO A 690 -5.50 33.99 16.18
CA PRO A 690 -4.70 32.92 15.62
C PRO A 690 -4.30 31.88 16.69
N ILE A 691 -4.68 30.63 16.45
CA ILE A 691 -4.19 29.47 17.20
C ILE A 691 -2.89 29.02 16.54
N ASN A 692 -1.78 29.18 17.27
CA ASN A 692 -0.50 28.61 16.91
C ASN A 692 -0.29 27.31 17.70
N THR A 693 0.18 26.27 17.03
CA THR A 693 0.59 25.02 17.69
C THR A 693 2.04 24.71 17.38
N LEU A 694 2.70 24.02 18.30
CA LEU A 694 4.03 23.50 18.06
C LEU A 694 3.93 22.34 17.06
N GLN A 695 4.71 22.43 15.98
CA GLN A 695 4.73 21.45 14.91
C GLN A 695 6.14 20.90 14.69
N PRO A 696 6.28 19.59 14.44
CA PRO A 696 7.57 18.93 14.24
C PRO A 696 8.20 19.24 12.87
N TYR A 697 9.52 19.46 12.86
CA TYR A 697 10.32 19.66 11.65
C TYR A 697 11.63 18.88 11.72
N CYS A 698 12.12 18.34 10.61
CA CYS A 698 13.49 17.82 10.54
C CYS A 698 14.49 18.98 10.38
N ILE A 699 15.75 18.75 10.76
CA ILE A 699 16.83 19.74 10.71
C ILE A 699 16.95 20.39 9.33
N LYS A 700 16.93 19.58 8.26
CA LYS A 700 17.00 20.07 6.87
C LYS A 700 15.85 21.03 6.53
N CYS A 701 14.63 20.70 6.97
CA CYS A 701 13.46 21.53 6.70
C CYS A 701 13.48 22.83 7.50
N VAL A 702 14.00 22.81 8.73
CA VAL A 702 14.24 24.05 9.50
C VAL A 702 15.24 24.92 8.74
N GLU A 703 16.45 24.42 8.46
CA GLU A 703 17.49 25.16 7.70
C GLU A 703 16.97 25.73 6.37
N SER A 704 16.07 25.03 5.67
CA SER A 704 15.55 25.47 4.37
C SER A 704 14.37 26.44 4.39
N CYS A 705 13.59 26.49 5.48
CA CYS A 705 12.27 27.15 5.48
C CYS A 705 12.02 28.08 6.66
N GLN A 706 12.75 27.97 7.77
CA GLN A 706 12.52 28.77 8.98
C GLN A 706 13.84 29.11 9.68
N GLU A 707 13.95 30.33 10.21
CA GLU A 707 15.07 30.65 11.09
C GLU A 707 14.94 29.83 12.39
N TRP A 708 16.03 29.29 12.92
CA TRP A 708 16.08 28.56 14.21
C TRP A 708 15.57 29.38 15.40
N LYS A 709 15.38 30.69 15.20
CA LYS A 709 14.81 31.62 16.17
C LYS A 709 13.40 31.17 16.58
N GLY A 710 13.26 30.74 17.84
CA GLY A 710 12.00 30.26 18.40
C GLY A 710 11.74 28.77 18.22
N CYS A 711 12.67 28.01 17.61
CA CYS A 711 12.63 26.56 17.60
C CYS A 711 12.95 26.01 18.99
N LYS A 712 12.18 25.03 19.45
CA LYS A 712 12.45 24.27 20.68
C LYS A 712 12.77 22.83 20.30
N VAL A 713 13.94 22.33 20.69
CA VAL A 713 14.34 20.94 20.38
C VAL A 713 14.19 20.10 21.64
N TYR A 714 13.40 19.02 21.58
CA TYR A 714 13.26 18.07 22.68
C TYR A 714 14.01 16.78 22.37
N SER A 715 14.62 16.17 23.38
CA SER A 715 15.22 14.83 23.29
C SER A 715 14.32 13.80 23.98
N ARG A 716 14.27 12.58 23.45
CA ARG A 716 13.54 11.46 24.07
C ARG A 716 14.41 10.63 25.00
N HIS A 717 15.67 10.49 24.66
CA HIS A 717 16.68 9.76 25.41
C HIS A 717 17.96 10.60 25.47
N THR A 718 18.70 10.44 26.56
CA THR A 718 20.06 10.96 26.65
C THR A 718 21.00 10.12 25.77
N MET A 719 22.17 10.65 25.42
CA MET A 719 23.15 9.85 24.66
C MET A 719 23.68 8.69 25.50
N GLU A 720 23.83 8.90 26.80
CA GLU A 720 24.24 7.91 27.79
C GLU A 720 23.25 6.75 27.85
N ASP A 721 21.94 7.05 27.84
CA ASP A 721 20.89 6.03 27.78
C ASP A 721 20.98 5.20 26.49
N LEU A 722 21.11 5.87 25.33
CA LEU A 722 21.19 5.17 24.04
C LEU A 722 22.44 4.28 23.95
N VAL A 723 23.59 4.74 24.44
CA VAL A 723 24.82 3.92 24.54
C VAL A 723 24.56 2.71 25.43
N LYS A 724 23.99 2.91 26.63
CA LYS A 724 23.69 1.83 27.57
C LYS A 724 22.74 0.79 26.98
N TYR A 725 21.67 1.22 26.31
CA TYR A 725 20.72 0.31 25.67
C TYR A 725 21.39 -0.46 24.53
N LEU A 726 22.19 0.18 23.70
CA LEU A 726 22.92 -0.50 22.62
C LEU A 726 23.90 -1.55 23.17
N ASP A 727 24.66 -1.19 24.22
CA ASP A 727 25.65 -2.07 24.83
C ASP A 727 25.02 -3.24 25.60
N SER A 728 23.75 -3.16 26.00
CA SER A 728 23.01 -4.31 26.55
C SER A 728 22.66 -5.39 25.51
N MET A 729 22.84 -5.11 24.21
CA MET A 729 22.65 -6.11 23.16
C MET A 729 23.93 -6.94 22.95
N GLU A 730 23.98 -8.12 23.57
CA GLU A 730 25.03 -9.12 23.30
C GLU A 730 24.72 -9.91 22.01
N LEU A 731 25.67 -10.00 21.08
CA LEU A 731 25.55 -10.82 19.87
C LEU A 731 26.33 -12.11 20.01
#